data_AF-A0A960MEV8-F1
#
_entry.id   AF-A0A960MEV8-F1
#
_cell.length_a   1.000
_cell.length_b   1.000
_cell.length_c   1.000
_cell.angle_alpha   90.00
_cell.angle_beta   90.00
_cell.angle_gamma   90.00
#
_symmetry.space_group_name_H-M   'P 1'
#
loop_
_entity.id
_entity.type
_entity.pdbx_description
1 polymer ?
#
loop_
_entity_poly.entity_id
_entity_poly.type
_entity_poly.pdbx_seq_one_letter_code
_entity_poly.pdbx_strand_id
1 'polypeptide(L)'
;DWFALYGGKRHYSSDTDKNQLCYSNPELFEAAVRYARVQFDTYDFDTVSIMPPDGYTAICQCPLCEGKDDPDTDPRGLLSDYVWDFVNRVAKEVGKTHPGKRILNCAYGVYTQPPRKIAKLEPNVQVCIVGGRRPASDKPEEQAEIRKLREAWAAKTDHPILIFENYPFTDRGWYLPAFFPTVLGDSINATKGMSQGEDIWLSVRQDFDRVGIGFNHFLVYFTARMYWGGPDQDIGAMFDEYCRLFYGPAAPEMKAFFAYCEANWREMEKEKEKADRCLELFGAAVAKVDAGSIHGRRLALIDEFLKGLRNKSEQLGKKRGPVPVTRLVGDARDIVVDGNLDDAYWQNCPVAATGKLRELQTGRQPIFGTSFQAGWAGNNVYFAIRCEERPGEALNLGTEKDDDAALWYGDAIEILLETDSHSYYQIAVGPNGAVVDMDWQGKKRDLGWDSQAEAATRIADDHWTLEIRIPVTQDENDPLHQVIGRKPTQSLPWHLNICRQRIRDDGAEYSALSPTATAGFHEPMKFAYFYDGRSHSFEADPTVTDFLIESRAAAELLRQRKAPEALNGFLALSERDRATDFQKSDALEQAAQCARLLKDPARAEEIASRIPIESVAKTVRMLNALDQRQTKDAVATFGTEDIGAWPFWQRGAAWFARGRIFSAEGDGPRAESDLTNALEFVNEPRLRLELQLAIAQNRERNLKDATGALKAYREMVESTGQNGSSTYFSGVLGAARLLRESGKFDDAIATVGRVDTEKLRGTWRGQFLLAAAEVRAAAGKKEEAIAAYQAILADDLVEEIHKKAAAAALELLK
;
A
#
# COMPACT_ATOMS: atom_id res chain seq x y z
N ASP A 1 -30.53 -24.39 9.27
CA ASP A 1 -29.38 -25.29 8.98
C ASP A 1 -29.00 -25.48 7.50
N TRP A 2 -29.63 -24.78 6.56
CA TRP A 2 -29.37 -24.99 5.12
C TRP A 2 -28.07 -24.35 4.62
N PHE A 3 -27.63 -23.27 5.27
CA PHE A 3 -26.38 -22.57 4.95
C PHE A 3 -25.15 -23.38 5.35
N ALA A 4 -24.05 -23.22 4.62
CA ALA A 4 -22.78 -23.85 4.88
C ALA A 4 -22.22 -23.46 6.26
N LEU A 5 -21.52 -24.39 6.89
CA LEU A 5 -20.80 -24.18 8.14
C LEU A 5 -19.37 -23.78 7.80
N TYR A 6 -18.95 -22.57 8.18
CA TYR A 6 -17.59 -22.08 8.04
C TYR A 6 -17.11 -21.53 9.37
N GLY A 7 -15.96 -21.99 9.86
CA GLY A 7 -15.39 -21.56 11.14
C GLY A 7 -16.34 -21.78 12.33
N GLY A 8 -17.16 -22.85 12.27
CA GLY A 8 -18.17 -23.15 13.29
C GLY A 8 -19.43 -22.28 13.25
N LYS A 9 -19.60 -21.41 12.24
CA LYS A 9 -20.79 -20.55 12.10
C LYS A 9 -21.47 -20.74 10.74
N ARG A 10 -22.79 -20.56 10.70
CA ARG A 10 -23.58 -20.53 9.47
C ARG A 10 -23.93 -19.08 9.15
N HIS A 11 -23.55 -18.60 7.97
CA HIS A 11 -23.83 -17.24 7.51
C HIS A 11 -25.02 -17.26 6.55
N TYR A 12 -26.02 -16.41 6.79
CA TYR A 12 -27.25 -16.35 5.98
C TYR A 12 -27.60 -14.94 5.50
N SER A 13 -26.79 -13.95 5.88
CA SER A 13 -27.00 -12.56 5.47
C SER A 13 -26.60 -12.34 4.00
N SER A 14 -27.30 -11.45 3.31
CA SER A 14 -27.02 -11.14 1.90
C SER A 14 -25.81 -10.23 1.70
N ASP A 15 -25.29 -9.63 2.77
CA ASP A 15 -24.14 -8.71 2.77
C ASP A 15 -22.78 -9.42 2.95
N THR A 16 -22.76 -10.75 3.07
CA THR A 16 -21.54 -11.55 3.22
C THR A 16 -21.36 -12.53 2.07
N ASP A 17 -20.11 -12.68 1.64
CA ASP A 17 -19.63 -13.68 0.68
C ASP A 17 -19.69 -15.13 1.22
N LYS A 18 -19.96 -15.31 2.51
CA LYS A 18 -20.02 -16.62 3.19
C LYS A 18 -21.41 -17.26 3.21
N ASN A 19 -22.40 -16.68 2.54
CA ASN A 19 -23.80 -17.14 2.54
C ASN A 19 -24.10 -18.37 1.65
N GLN A 20 -23.09 -19.25 1.49
CA GLN A 20 -23.17 -20.44 0.67
C GLN A 20 -24.04 -21.54 1.30
N LEU A 21 -24.43 -22.55 0.53
CA LEU A 21 -25.36 -23.60 0.95
C LEU A 21 -24.69 -24.96 1.21
N CYS A 22 -25.29 -25.76 2.07
CA CYS A 22 -24.85 -27.12 2.37
C CYS A 22 -25.60 -28.15 1.50
N TYR A 23 -25.08 -28.48 0.33
CA TYR A 23 -25.66 -29.47 -0.60
C TYR A 23 -25.72 -30.92 -0.08
N SER A 24 -25.09 -31.21 1.06
CA SER A 24 -25.29 -32.48 1.78
C SER A 24 -26.50 -32.46 2.72
N ASN A 25 -27.13 -31.32 2.97
CA ASN A 25 -28.27 -31.21 3.86
C ASN A 25 -29.54 -31.78 3.17
N PRO A 26 -30.20 -32.80 3.74
CA PRO A 26 -31.39 -33.41 3.14
C PRO A 26 -32.60 -32.46 3.09
N GLU A 27 -32.74 -31.55 4.04
CA GLU A 27 -33.84 -30.56 4.02
C GLU A 27 -33.65 -29.53 2.91
N LEU A 28 -32.40 -29.12 2.63
CA LEU A 28 -32.11 -28.23 1.51
C LEU A 28 -32.45 -28.91 0.19
N PHE A 29 -32.12 -30.20 0.05
CA PHE A 29 -32.48 -30.98 -1.13
C PHE A 29 -34.00 -30.97 -1.36
N GLU A 30 -34.78 -31.29 -0.33
CA GLU A 30 -36.24 -31.26 -0.41
C GLU A 30 -36.79 -29.85 -0.70
N ALA A 31 -36.16 -28.81 -0.13
CA ALA A 31 -36.52 -27.42 -0.40
C ALA A 31 -36.23 -27.01 -1.84
N ALA A 32 -35.09 -27.43 -2.41
CA ALA A 32 -34.73 -27.15 -3.80
C ALA A 32 -35.69 -27.84 -4.80
N VAL A 33 -36.07 -29.09 -4.51
CA VAL A 33 -37.09 -29.81 -5.31
C VAL A 33 -38.44 -29.07 -5.25
N ARG A 34 -38.88 -28.67 -4.05
CA ARG A 34 -40.12 -27.87 -3.89
C ARG A 34 -40.04 -26.53 -4.61
N TYR A 35 -38.92 -25.82 -4.48
CA TYR A 35 -38.68 -24.55 -5.16
C TYR A 35 -38.83 -24.70 -6.67
N ALA A 36 -38.13 -25.68 -7.28
CA ALA A 36 -38.21 -25.91 -8.71
C ALA A 36 -39.64 -26.21 -9.18
N ARG A 37 -40.37 -27.08 -8.47
CA ARG A 37 -41.78 -27.39 -8.77
C ARG A 37 -42.65 -26.14 -8.70
N VAL A 38 -42.55 -25.35 -7.62
CA VAL A 38 -43.32 -24.10 -7.47
C VAL A 38 -43.02 -23.12 -8.60
N GLN A 39 -41.76 -22.97 -9.02
CA GLN A 39 -41.42 -22.11 -10.15
C GLN A 39 -42.13 -22.56 -11.44
N PHE A 40 -42.15 -23.87 -11.73
CA PHE A 40 -42.84 -24.42 -12.91
C PHE A 40 -44.36 -24.37 -12.81
N ASP A 41 -44.94 -24.57 -11.62
CA ASP A 41 -46.38 -24.51 -11.39
C ASP A 41 -46.92 -23.07 -11.47
N THR A 42 -46.06 -22.08 -11.16
CA THR A 42 -46.45 -20.67 -11.09
C THR A 42 -46.16 -19.91 -12.37
N TYR A 43 -45.03 -20.21 -13.02
CA TYR A 43 -44.54 -19.50 -14.19
C TYR A 43 -44.37 -20.45 -15.37
N ASP A 44 -44.60 -19.96 -16.58
CA ASP A 44 -44.37 -20.72 -17.81
C ASP A 44 -42.88 -20.75 -18.19
N PHE A 45 -42.08 -21.36 -17.30
CA PHE A 45 -40.66 -21.59 -17.53
C PHE A 45 -40.43 -23.00 -18.04
N ASP A 46 -39.56 -23.15 -19.04
CA ASP A 46 -39.08 -24.46 -19.49
C ASP A 46 -37.92 -24.99 -18.65
N THR A 47 -37.24 -24.08 -17.95
CA THR A 47 -36.01 -24.37 -17.23
C THR A 47 -35.92 -23.54 -15.95
N VAL A 48 -35.51 -24.15 -14.83
CA VAL A 48 -35.26 -23.46 -13.56
C VAL A 48 -33.85 -23.75 -13.09
N SER A 49 -33.13 -22.70 -12.67
CA SER A 49 -31.78 -22.81 -12.13
C SER A 49 -31.79 -23.23 -10.66
N ILE A 50 -30.87 -24.12 -10.29
CA ILE A 50 -30.55 -24.47 -8.90
C ILE A 50 -29.06 -24.28 -8.60
N MET A 51 -28.42 -23.37 -9.35
CA MET A 51 -27.00 -23.06 -9.23
C MET A 51 -26.64 -22.59 -7.81
N PRO A 52 -25.42 -22.88 -7.34
CA PRO A 52 -24.90 -22.25 -6.14
C PRO A 52 -24.90 -20.72 -6.18
N PRO A 53 -25.01 -20.05 -5.01
CA PRO A 53 -24.74 -18.62 -4.92
C PRO A 53 -23.36 -18.28 -5.50
N ASP A 54 -23.25 -17.11 -6.09
CA ASP A 54 -21.99 -16.65 -6.72
C ASP A 54 -20.83 -16.64 -5.70
N GLY A 55 -19.59 -16.82 -6.16
CA GLY A 55 -18.40 -16.85 -5.31
C GLY A 55 -18.19 -18.15 -4.51
N TYR A 56 -18.84 -19.27 -4.89
CA TYR A 56 -18.67 -20.54 -4.19
C TYR A 56 -17.26 -21.11 -4.37
N THR A 57 -16.44 -21.09 -3.31
CA THR A 57 -15.01 -21.44 -3.36
C THR A 57 -14.60 -22.54 -2.38
N ALA A 58 -15.41 -22.85 -1.37
CA ALA A 58 -15.07 -23.81 -0.32
C ALA A 58 -16.26 -24.67 0.09
N ILE A 59 -16.03 -25.95 0.31
CA ILE A 59 -17.06 -26.88 0.79
C ILE A 59 -17.44 -26.58 2.25
N CYS A 60 -18.72 -26.79 2.59
CA CYS A 60 -19.21 -26.71 3.97
C CYS A 60 -18.41 -27.63 4.90
N GLN A 61 -18.04 -27.15 6.09
CA GLN A 61 -17.19 -27.86 7.07
C GLN A 61 -17.99 -28.77 8.02
N CYS A 62 -19.23 -29.13 7.68
CA CYS A 62 -20.03 -30.03 8.51
C CYS A 62 -19.69 -31.50 8.25
N PRO A 63 -19.98 -32.42 9.21
CA PRO A 63 -19.67 -33.84 9.05
C PRO A 63 -20.28 -34.51 7.80
N LEU A 64 -21.40 -34.00 7.30
CA LEU A 64 -22.05 -34.54 6.10
C LEU A 64 -21.27 -34.25 4.81
N CYS A 65 -20.34 -33.29 4.84
CA CYS A 65 -19.59 -32.84 3.68
C CYS A 65 -18.14 -33.31 3.67
N GLU A 66 -17.68 -33.95 4.74
CA GLU A 66 -16.31 -34.43 4.88
C GLU A 66 -15.95 -35.40 3.73
N GLY A 67 -14.84 -35.13 3.05
CA GLY A 67 -14.31 -35.95 1.95
C GLY A 67 -15.14 -35.96 0.66
N LYS A 68 -16.06 -35.01 0.48
CA LYS A 68 -16.87 -34.89 -0.76
C LYS A 68 -16.26 -33.96 -1.81
N ASP A 69 -15.22 -33.23 -1.45
CA ASP A 69 -14.32 -32.59 -2.41
C ASP A 69 -13.38 -33.63 -3.06
N ASP A 70 -12.85 -33.30 -4.23
CA ASP A 70 -11.86 -34.12 -4.95
C ASP A 70 -10.57 -33.30 -5.12
N PRO A 71 -9.64 -33.33 -4.14
CA PRO A 71 -8.39 -32.57 -4.23
C PRO A 71 -7.43 -33.12 -5.30
N ASP A 72 -7.66 -34.33 -5.81
CA ASP A 72 -6.81 -34.98 -6.83
C ASP A 72 -7.19 -34.56 -8.26
N THR A 73 -8.17 -33.65 -8.42
CA THR A 73 -8.62 -33.13 -9.71
C THR A 73 -8.11 -31.71 -9.99
N ASP A 74 -8.42 -31.20 -11.18
CA ASP A 74 -8.20 -29.80 -11.52
C ASP A 74 -8.88 -28.88 -10.47
N PRO A 75 -8.28 -27.76 -10.04
CA PRO A 75 -8.89 -26.87 -9.04
C PRO A 75 -10.28 -26.36 -9.43
N ARG A 76 -10.59 -26.25 -10.73
CA ARG A 76 -11.92 -25.90 -11.25
C ARG A 76 -12.89 -27.08 -11.29
N GLY A 77 -12.46 -28.26 -10.87
CA GLY A 77 -13.25 -29.46 -10.68
C GLY A 77 -13.37 -29.92 -9.23
N LEU A 78 -12.72 -29.23 -8.29
CA LEU A 78 -12.62 -29.60 -6.87
C LEU A 78 -13.97 -30.00 -6.26
N LEU A 79 -15.05 -29.28 -6.62
CA LEU A 79 -16.40 -29.54 -6.12
C LEU A 79 -17.36 -30.03 -7.21
N SER A 80 -16.86 -30.48 -8.35
CA SER A 80 -17.71 -30.89 -9.47
C SER A 80 -18.60 -32.08 -9.12
N ASP A 81 -18.04 -33.17 -8.59
CA ASP A 81 -18.86 -34.31 -8.18
C ASP A 81 -19.89 -33.91 -7.10
N TYR A 82 -19.51 -33.02 -6.18
CA TYR A 82 -20.37 -32.59 -5.09
C TYR A 82 -21.56 -31.75 -5.56
N VAL A 83 -21.32 -30.72 -6.38
CA VAL A 83 -22.37 -29.81 -6.87
C VAL A 83 -23.23 -30.51 -7.91
N TRP A 84 -22.62 -31.19 -8.88
CA TRP A 84 -23.38 -31.82 -9.96
C TRP A 84 -24.17 -33.04 -9.49
N ASP A 85 -23.75 -33.77 -8.46
CA ASP A 85 -24.58 -34.81 -7.84
C ASP A 85 -25.86 -34.24 -7.24
N PHE A 86 -25.77 -33.12 -6.52
CA PHE A 86 -26.95 -32.46 -5.97
C PHE A 86 -27.92 -32.05 -7.07
N VAL A 87 -27.40 -31.42 -8.13
CA VAL A 87 -28.21 -31.00 -9.29
C VAL A 87 -28.88 -32.20 -9.95
N ASN A 88 -28.13 -33.28 -10.14
CA ASN A 88 -28.60 -34.51 -10.76
C ASN A 88 -29.73 -35.16 -9.94
N ARG A 89 -29.60 -35.21 -8.61
CA ARG A 89 -30.65 -35.72 -7.72
C ARG A 89 -31.91 -34.86 -7.77
N VAL A 90 -31.77 -33.53 -7.81
CA VAL A 90 -32.93 -32.62 -7.89
C VAL A 90 -33.65 -32.82 -9.23
N ALA A 91 -32.91 -32.88 -10.33
CA ALA A 91 -33.45 -33.11 -11.67
C ALA A 91 -34.24 -34.42 -11.75
N LYS A 92 -33.70 -35.50 -11.16
CA LYS A 92 -34.37 -36.80 -11.06
C LYS A 92 -35.72 -36.72 -10.35
N GLU A 93 -35.80 -36.04 -9.21
CA GLU A 93 -37.04 -35.92 -8.44
C GLU A 93 -38.06 -34.99 -9.08
N VAL A 94 -37.61 -33.89 -9.68
CA VAL A 94 -38.50 -32.96 -10.40
C VAL A 94 -39.10 -33.64 -11.63
N GLY A 95 -38.30 -34.41 -12.37
CA GLY A 95 -38.72 -35.11 -13.60
C GLY A 95 -39.87 -36.09 -13.40
N LYS A 96 -40.06 -36.63 -12.18
CA LYS A 96 -41.22 -37.49 -11.84
C LYS A 96 -42.55 -36.76 -11.90
N THR A 97 -42.54 -35.45 -11.66
CA THR A 97 -43.74 -34.61 -11.54
C THR A 97 -43.92 -33.64 -12.71
N HIS A 98 -42.81 -33.21 -13.31
CA HIS A 98 -42.77 -32.22 -14.37
C HIS A 98 -41.99 -32.78 -15.58
N PRO A 99 -42.51 -33.84 -16.24
CA PRO A 99 -41.84 -34.41 -17.40
C PRO A 99 -41.74 -33.35 -18.50
N GLY A 100 -40.52 -33.16 -19.04
CA GLY A 100 -40.23 -32.15 -20.06
C GLY A 100 -39.73 -30.81 -19.53
N LYS A 101 -39.81 -30.54 -18.22
CA LYS A 101 -39.17 -29.37 -17.60
C LYS A 101 -37.71 -29.68 -17.22
N ARG A 102 -36.82 -28.69 -17.36
CA ARG A 102 -35.37 -28.86 -17.20
C ARG A 102 -34.82 -28.16 -15.96
N ILE A 103 -33.80 -28.75 -15.36
CA ILE A 103 -33.05 -28.14 -14.26
C ILE A 103 -31.71 -27.64 -14.81
N LEU A 104 -31.44 -26.34 -14.63
CA LEU A 104 -30.20 -25.72 -15.08
C LEU A 104 -29.20 -25.58 -13.94
N ASN A 105 -27.94 -25.83 -14.28
CA ASN A 105 -26.80 -25.42 -13.47
C ASN A 105 -25.68 -24.91 -14.37
N CYS A 106 -24.95 -23.89 -13.88
CA CYS A 106 -23.76 -23.41 -14.56
C CYS A 106 -22.54 -24.23 -14.16
N ALA A 107 -21.68 -24.58 -15.12
CA ALA A 107 -20.32 -25.00 -14.91
C ALA A 107 -19.47 -23.75 -14.63
N TYR A 108 -19.19 -23.49 -13.36
CA TYR A 108 -18.57 -22.24 -12.90
C TYR A 108 -17.64 -22.45 -11.71
N GLY A 109 -16.65 -21.56 -11.55
CA GLY A 109 -15.71 -21.57 -10.43
C GLY A 109 -15.04 -22.94 -10.21
N VAL A 110 -15.14 -23.43 -8.97
CA VAL A 110 -14.55 -24.71 -8.50
C VAL A 110 -15.32 -25.97 -8.94
N TYR A 111 -16.43 -25.81 -9.69
CA TYR A 111 -17.25 -26.91 -10.23
C TYR A 111 -17.49 -26.75 -11.75
N THR A 112 -16.53 -26.14 -12.45
CA THR A 112 -16.54 -25.99 -13.92
C THR A 112 -16.32 -27.33 -14.64
N GLN A 113 -15.40 -28.17 -14.16
CA GLN A 113 -15.08 -29.41 -14.85
C GLN A 113 -16.27 -30.39 -14.76
N PRO A 114 -16.48 -31.27 -15.75
CA PRO A 114 -17.48 -32.32 -15.64
C PRO A 114 -17.24 -33.24 -14.43
N PRO A 115 -18.29 -33.69 -13.72
CA PRO A 115 -18.16 -34.66 -12.63
C PRO A 115 -17.56 -35.98 -13.14
N ARG A 116 -16.64 -36.55 -12.35
CA ARG A 116 -15.95 -37.81 -12.65
C ARG A 116 -16.80 -39.02 -12.25
N LYS A 117 -17.53 -38.92 -11.14
CA LYS A 117 -18.35 -40.00 -10.57
C LYS A 117 -19.72 -40.14 -11.26
N ILE A 118 -20.12 -39.16 -12.07
CA ILE A 118 -21.38 -39.19 -12.82
C ILE A 118 -21.06 -39.48 -14.29
N ALA A 119 -21.36 -40.69 -14.76
CA ALA A 119 -21.08 -41.10 -16.13
C ALA A 119 -21.89 -40.29 -17.15
N LYS A 120 -23.19 -40.09 -16.88
CA LYS A 120 -24.16 -39.33 -17.67
C LYS A 120 -25.12 -38.63 -16.70
N LEU A 121 -25.50 -37.38 -16.99
CA LEU A 121 -26.48 -36.62 -16.21
C LEU A 121 -27.90 -37.14 -16.48
N GLU A 122 -28.83 -36.84 -15.57
CA GLU A 122 -30.26 -37.09 -15.79
C GLU A 122 -30.74 -36.34 -17.06
N PRO A 123 -31.67 -36.93 -17.86
CA PRO A 123 -32.02 -36.42 -19.18
C PRO A 123 -32.61 -35.01 -19.20
N ASN A 124 -33.03 -34.48 -18.05
CA ASN A 124 -33.59 -33.13 -17.90
C ASN A 124 -32.61 -32.13 -17.27
N VAL A 125 -31.30 -32.43 -17.21
CA VAL A 125 -30.28 -31.48 -16.76
C VAL A 125 -29.76 -30.64 -17.93
N GLN A 126 -29.98 -29.32 -17.86
CA GLN A 126 -29.43 -28.33 -18.78
C GLN A 126 -28.10 -27.81 -18.25
N VAL A 127 -27.03 -27.99 -19.03
CA VAL A 127 -25.70 -27.48 -18.69
C VAL A 127 -25.51 -26.10 -19.33
N CYS A 128 -25.06 -25.12 -18.54
CA CYS A 128 -24.58 -23.83 -19.03
C CYS A 128 -23.10 -23.65 -18.67
N ILE A 129 -22.22 -23.34 -19.62
CA ILE A 129 -20.79 -23.18 -19.34
C ILE A 129 -20.46 -21.69 -19.23
N VAL A 130 -20.00 -21.27 -18.05
CA VAL A 130 -19.53 -19.89 -17.84
C VAL A 130 -18.10 -19.77 -18.37
N GLY A 131 -17.89 -18.88 -19.35
CA GLY A 131 -16.65 -18.75 -20.10
C GLY A 131 -16.40 -19.95 -21.03
N GLY A 132 -17.45 -20.43 -21.69
CA GLY A 132 -17.42 -21.57 -22.63
C GLY A 132 -16.83 -21.25 -24.02
N ARG A 133 -16.52 -19.98 -24.31
CA ARG A 133 -15.81 -19.48 -25.50
C ARG A 133 -14.60 -18.61 -25.14
N ARG A 134 -14.70 -17.82 -24.08
CA ARG A 134 -13.69 -16.80 -23.68
C ARG A 134 -13.25 -15.94 -24.87
N PRO A 135 -14.14 -15.10 -25.41
CA PRO A 135 -13.96 -14.42 -26.70
C PRO A 135 -12.77 -13.47 -26.76
N ALA A 136 -12.23 -13.05 -25.62
CA ALA A 136 -11.02 -12.25 -25.59
C ALA A 136 -9.77 -13.07 -25.96
N SER A 137 -9.76 -14.41 -25.89
CA SER A 137 -8.59 -15.26 -26.13
C SER A 137 -8.50 -15.77 -27.57
N ASP A 138 -7.37 -15.52 -28.21
CA ASP A 138 -7.02 -15.97 -29.57
C ASP A 138 -5.93 -17.06 -29.57
N LYS A 139 -5.46 -17.46 -28.38
CA LYS A 139 -4.37 -18.43 -28.25
C LYS A 139 -4.83 -19.86 -28.56
N PRO A 140 -4.13 -20.60 -29.43
CA PRO A 140 -4.54 -21.96 -29.82
C PRO A 140 -4.71 -22.92 -28.65
N GLU A 141 -3.83 -22.86 -27.64
CA GLU A 141 -3.88 -23.73 -26.47
C GLU A 141 -5.09 -23.42 -25.57
N GLU A 142 -5.40 -22.14 -25.36
CA GLU A 142 -6.57 -21.74 -24.57
C GLU A 142 -7.87 -22.13 -25.28
N GLN A 143 -7.93 -21.92 -26.60
CA GLN A 143 -9.06 -22.34 -27.44
C GLN A 143 -9.22 -23.87 -27.48
N ALA A 144 -8.13 -24.63 -27.47
CA ALA A 144 -8.16 -26.10 -27.41
C ALA A 144 -8.71 -26.59 -26.06
N GLU A 145 -8.29 -26.00 -24.94
CA GLU A 145 -8.82 -26.37 -23.62
C GLU A 145 -10.31 -26.06 -23.48
N ILE A 146 -10.76 -24.90 -24.00
CA ILE A 146 -12.18 -24.54 -24.02
C ILE A 146 -12.97 -25.52 -24.90
N ARG A 147 -12.44 -25.91 -26.06
CA ARG A 147 -13.06 -26.94 -26.91
C ARG A 147 -13.21 -28.26 -26.18
N LYS A 148 -12.14 -28.76 -25.54
CA LYS A 148 -12.18 -30.00 -24.75
C LYS A 148 -13.22 -29.93 -23.63
N LEU A 149 -13.32 -28.79 -22.95
CA LEU A 149 -14.32 -28.58 -21.90
C LEU A 149 -15.74 -28.71 -22.47
N ARG A 150 -16.02 -28.07 -23.62
CA ARG A 150 -17.34 -28.18 -24.29
C ARG A 150 -17.64 -29.61 -24.73
N GLU A 151 -16.69 -30.29 -25.36
CA GLU A 151 -16.85 -31.68 -25.79
C GLU A 151 -17.09 -32.63 -24.61
N ALA A 152 -16.35 -32.44 -23.51
CA ALA A 152 -16.51 -33.23 -22.30
C ALA A 152 -17.89 -33.01 -21.65
N TRP A 153 -18.42 -31.79 -21.66
CA TRP A 153 -19.78 -31.50 -21.21
C TRP A 153 -20.84 -32.06 -22.16
N ALA A 154 -20.67 -31.91 -23.47
CA ALA A 154 -21.57 -32.47 -24.48
C ALA A 154 -21.71 -34.00 -24.36
N ALA A 155 -20.65 -34.69 -23.94
CA ALA A 155 -20.70 -36.14 -23.67
C ALA A 155 -21.56 -36.49 -22.43
N LYS A 156 -21.72 -35.57 -21.47
CA LYS A 156 -22.44 -35.80 -20.20
C LYS A 156 -23.94 -35.48 -20.24
N THR A 157 -24.38 -34.54 -21.08
CA THR A 157 -25.80 -34.11 -21.17
C THR A 157 -26.47 -34.62 -22.45
N ASP A 158 -27.80 -34.67 -22.46
CA ASP A 158 -28.62 -34.98 -23.63
C ASP A 158 -29.13 -33.70 -24.34
N HIS A 159 -28.83 -32.53 -23.79
CA HIS A 159 -29.23 -31.25 -24.34
C HIS A 159 -28.04 -30.50 -24.94
N PRO A 160 -28.25 -29.66 -25.97
CA PRO A 160 -27.22 -28.71 -26.40
C PRO A 160 -26.79 -27.85 -25.22
N ILE A 161 -25.48 -27.58 -25.12
CA ILE A 161 -24.94 -26.76 -24.04
C ILE A 161 -25.43 -25.31 -24.17
N LEU A 162 -25.56 -24.61 -23.06
CA LEU A 162 -25.67 -23.15 -23.05
C LEU A 162 -24.29 -22.57 -22.76
N ILE A 163 -24.07 -21.34 -23.23
CA ILE A 163 -22.85 -20.60 -22.98
C ILE A 163 -23.23 -19.32 -22.24
N PHE A 164 -22.44 -18.98 -21.23
CA PHE A 164 -22.57 -17.71 -20.53
C PHE A 164 -21.23 -16.99 -20.59
N GLU A 165 -21.18 -15.84 -21.25
CA GLU A 165 -19.95 -15.06 -21.42
C GLU A 165 -19.98 -13.77 -20.62
N ASN A 166 -18.83 -13.45 -20.03
CA ASN A 166 -18.58 -12.15 -19.41
C ASN A 166 -17.81 -11.31 -20.41
N TYR A 167 -18.42 -10.22 -20.87
CA TYR A 167 -17.71 -9.26 -21.70
C TYR A 167 -16.98 -8.26 -20.82
N PRO A 168 -15.97 -7.55 -21.35
CA PRO A 168 -15.17 -6.68 -20.53
C PRO A 168 -16.02 -5.68 -19.75
N PHE A 169 -15.75 -5.61 -18.45
CA PHE A 169 -16.61 -4.93 -17.48
C PHE A 169 -16.39 -3.42 -17.49
N THR A 170 -17.05 -2.70 -18.40
CA THR A 170 -16.86 -1.25 -18.59
C THR A 170 -17.27 -0.41 -17.38
N ASP A 171 -18.30 -0.82 -16.63
CA ASP A 171 -18.67 -0.18 -15.36
C ASP A 171 -17.61 -0.34 -14.25
N ARG A 172 -16.67 -1.29 -14.41
CA ARG A 172 -15.51 -1.54 -13.54
C ARG A 172 -14.22 -0.92 -14.10
N GLY A 173 -14.33 0.05 -15.00
CA GLY A 173 -13.22 0.86 -15.48
C GLY A 173 -12.43 0.25 -16.64
N TRP A 174 -12.96 -0.76 -17.34
CA TRP A 174 -12.33 -1.29 -18.54
C TRP A 174 -12.23 -0.21 -19.64
N TYR A 175 -11.02 -0.02 -20.19
CA TYR A 175 -10.75 1.04 -21.17
C TYR A 175 -9.94 0.58 -22.40
N LEU A 176 -9.46 -0.67 -22.42
CA LEU A 176 -8.70 -1.20 -23.56
C LEU A 176 -9.67 -1.50 -24.72
N PRO A 177 -9.36 -1.09 -25.96
CA PRO A 177 -10.22 -1.31 -27.12
C PRO A 177 -10.13 -2.76 -27.61
N ALA A 178 -10.62 -3.69 -26.81
CA ALA A 178 -10.69 -5.11 -27.15
C ALA A 178 -11.81 -5.36 -28.17
N PHE A 179 -11.63 -4.86 -29.39
CA PHE A 179 -12.48 -5.16 -30.54
C PHE A 179 -11.89 -6.36 -31.29
N PHE A 180 -12.59 -7.49 -31.32
CA PHE A 180 -12.08 -8.75 -31.86
C PHE A 180 -13.09 -9.46 -32.78
N PRO A 181 -13.47 -8.86 -33.93
CA PRO A 181 -14.48 -9.43 -34.83
C PRO A 181 -14.19 -10.87 -35.27
N THR A 182 -12.92 -11.17 -35.56
CA THR A 182 -12.51 -12.47 -36.11
C THR A 182 -12.62 -13.56 -35.05
N VAL A 183 -11.97 -13.36 -33.90
CA VAL A 183 -11.97 -14.30 -32.77
C VAL A 183 -13.39 -14.49 -32.23
N LEU A 184 -14.19 -13.41 -32.16
CA LEU A 184 -15.58 -13.49 -31.75
C LEU A 184 -16.38 -14.36 -32.73
N GLY A 185 -16.26 -14.11 -34.03
CA GLY A 185 -16.98 -14.85 -35.05
C GLY A 185 -16.60 -16.33 -35.10
N ASP A 186 -15.29 -16.63 -35.10
CA ASP A 186 -14.77 -17.99 -35.15
C ASP A 186 -15.21 -18.81 -33.95
N SER A 187 -15.17 -18.21 -32.75
CA SER A 187 -15.58 -18.89 -31.53
C SER A 187 -17.09 -19.16 -31.49
N ILE A 188 -17.94 -18.30 -32.09
CA ILE A 188 -19.38 -18.55 -32.20
C ILE A 188 -19.66 -19.65 -33.23
N ASN A 189 -19.07 -19.57 -34.43
CA ASN A 189 -19.21 -20.61 -35.46
C ASN A 189 -18.81 -21.99 -34.94
N ALA A 190 -17.72 -22.07 -34.17
CA ALA A 190 -17.26 -23.32 -33.55
C ALA A 190 -18.23 -23.95 -32.53
N THR A 191 -19.26 -23.21 -32.08
CA THR A 191 -20.26 -23.71 -31.12
C THR A 191 -21.60 -24.03 -31.76
N LYS A 192 -21.84 -23.62 -33.01
CA LYS A 192 -23.09 -23.89 -33.72
C LYS A 192 -23.25 -25.40 -33.94
N GLY A 193 -24.44 -25.90 -33.62
CA GLY A 193 -24.74 -27.34 -33.63
C GLY A 193 -24.44 -28.08 -32.32
N MET A 194 -23.57 -27.53 -31.46
CA MET A 194 -23.33 -28.05 -30.11
C MET A 194 -24.06 -27.23 -29.03
N SER A 195 -24.17 -25.92 -29.23
CA SER A 195 -24.79 -24.97 -28.31
C SER A 195 -26.21 -24.59 -28.74
N GLN A 196 -27.10 -24.39 -27.76
CA GLN A 196 -28.43 -23.80 -27.98
C GLN A 196 -28.36 -22.27 -28.20
N GLY A 197 -27.28 -21.62 -27.75
CA GLY A 197 -27.12 -20.16 -27.81
C GLY A 197 -26.24 -19.67 -26.68
N GLU A 198 -26.25 -18.37 -26.44
CA GLU A 198 -25.51 -17.78 -25.33
C GLU A 198 -26.23 -16.65 -24.60
N ASP A 199 -25.89 -16.53 -23.33
CA ASP A 199 -26.15 -15.38 -22.47
C ASP A 199 -24.87 -14.53 -22.41
N ILE A 200 -25.03 -13.21 -22.48
CA ILE A 200 -23.93 -12.25 -22.44
C ILE A 200 -24.15 -11.36 -21.22
N TRP A 201 -23.27 -11.50 -20.24
CA TRP A 201 -23.23 -10.57 -19.14
C TRP A 201 -22.39 -9.35 -19.52
N LEU A 202 -23.09 -8.22 -19.63
CA LEU A 202 -22.50 -6.89 -19.60
C LEU A 202 -22.64 -6.34 -18.19
N SER A 203 -21.55 -5.88 -17.59
CA SER A 203 -21.63 -5.10 -16.37
C SER A 203 -21.87 -3.64 -16.75
N VAL A 204 -23.13 -3.26 -16.68
CA VAL A 204 -23.63 -1.99 -17.18
C VAL A 204 -24.30 -1.23 -16.06
N ARG A 205 -23.97 0.05 -15.99
CA ARG A 205 -24.61 1.01 -15.10
C ARG A 205 -26.05 1.29 -15.57
N GLN A 206 -26.84 1.93 -14.72
CA GLN A 206 -28.20 2.38 -15.08
C GLN A 206 -28.22 3.38 -16.26
N ASP A 207 -27.08 3.99 -16.60
CA ASP A 207 -26.86 4.95 -17.69
C ASP A 207 -26.20 4.33 -18.95
N PHE A 208 -26.42 3.02 -19.18
CA PHE A 208 -25.82 2.26 -20.30
C PHE A 208 -26.07 2.87 -21.69
N ASP A 209 -27.18 3.58 -21.89
CA ASP A 209 -27.51 4.26 -23.14
C ASP A 209 -26.53 5.42 -23.46
N ARG A 210 -25.73 5.83 -22.48
CA ARG A 210 -24.78 6.95 -22.56
C ARG A 210 -23.34 6.53 -22.27
N VAL A 211 -23.13 5.70 -21.24
CA VAL A 211 -21.79 5.36 -20.73
C VAL A 211 -21.31 4.02 -21.28
N GLY A 212 -20.09 4.00 -21.84
CA GLY A 212 -19.44 2.77 -22.35
C GLY A 212 -20.07 2.17 -23.60
N ILE A 213 -21.14 2.77 -24.13
CA ILE A 213 -21.85 2.27 -25.32
C ILE A 213 -20.95 2.23 -26.56
N GLY A 214 -19.96 3.13 -26.66
CA GLY A 214 -18.96 3.14 -27.73
C GLY A 214 -18.16 1.85 -27.87
N PHE A 215 -17.97 1.10 -26.78
CA PHE A 215 -17.34 -0.21 -26.80
C PHE A 215 -18.37 -1.34 -26.92
N ASN A 216 -19.38 -1.32 -26.04
CA ASN A 216 -20.30 -2.45 -25.86
C ASN A 216 -21.23 -2.69 -27.07
N HIS A 217 -21.62 -1.66 -27.83
CA HIS A 217 -22.58 -1.82 -28.92
C HIS A 217 -22.12 -2.83 -29.98
N PHE A 218 -20.84 -2.79 -30.35
CA PHE A 218 -20.28 -3.69 -31.36
C PHE A 218 -20.36 -5.14 -30.87
N LEU A 219 -19.87 -5.40 -29.66
CA LEU A 219 -19.81 -6.74 -29.11
C LEU A 219 -21.20 -7.39 -29.03
N VAL A 220 -22.21 -6.65 -28.59
CA VAL A 220 -23.60 -7.14 -28.50
C VAL A 220 -24.20 -7.37 -29.88
N TYR A 221 -24.11 -6.37 -30.77
CA TYR A 221 -24.67 -6.47 -32.11
C TYR A 221 -24.04 -7.62 -32.90
N PHE A 222 -22.71 -7.67 -32.92
CA PHE A 222 -21.95 -8.62 -33.72
C PHE A 222 -22.19 -10.05 -33.24
N THR A 223 -22.22 -10.27 -31.91
CA THR A 223 -22.61 -11.56 -31.34
C THR A 223 -24.01 -11.99 -31.74
N ALA A 224 -25.02 -11.13 -31.52
CA ALA A 224 -26.39 -11.47 -31.85
C ALA A 224 -26.54 -11.79 -33.34
N ARG A 225 -25.85 -11.02 -34.20
CA ARG A 225 -25.86 -11.23 -35.65
C ARG A 225 -25.16 -12.51 -36.08
N MET A 226 -24.07 -12.90 -35.42
CA MET A 226 -23.35 -14.16 -35.66
C MET A 226 -24.21 -15.39 -35.34
N TYR A 227 -25.01 -15.35 -34.27
CA TYR A 227 -25.96 -16.44 -33.95
C TYR A 227 -27.15 -16.49 -34.91
N TRP A 228 -27.51 -15.36 -35.54
CA TRP A 228 -28.62 -15.29 -36.46
C TRP A 228 -28.28 -15.88 -37.84
N GLY A 229 -28.96 -16.95 -38.25
CA GLY A 229 -28.84 -17.57 -39.58
C GLY A 229 -28.29 -19.00 -39.53
N GLY A 230 -27.54 -19.40 -40.57
CA GLY A 230 -27.05 -20.77 -40.76
C GLY A 230 -25.81 -21.15 -39.93
N PRO A 231 -25.34 -22.40 -40.07
CA PRO A 231 -24.22 -22.95 -39.28
C PRO A 231 -22.89 -22.24 -39.55
N ASP A 232 -22.70 -21.66 -40.74
CA ASP A 232 -21.45 -21.04 -41.15
C ASP A 232 -21.71 -19.59 -41.60
N GLN A 233 -21.50 -18.64 -40.68
CA GLN A 233 -21.56 -17.21 -41.04
C GLN A 233 -20.20 -16.77 -41.57
N ASP A 234 -20.21 -16.01 -42.67
CA ASP A 234 -19.03 -15.35 -43.20
C ASP A 234 -18.72 -14.11 -42.36
N ILE A 235 -17.76 -14.26 -41.46
CA ILE A 235 -17.35 -13.25 -40.49
C ILE A 235 -16.84 -11.98 -41.20
N GLY A 236 -16.07 -12.17 -42.28
CA GLY A 236 -15.50 -11.07 -43.05
C GLY A 236 -16.57 -10.27 -43.76
N ALA A 237 -17.48 -10.94 -44.46
CA ALA A 237 -18.59 -10.27 -45.14
C ALA A 237 -19.51 -9.53 -44.16
N MET A 238 -19.80 -10.13 -43.00
CA MET A 238 -20.64 -9.53 -41.97
C MET A 238 -19.98 -8.32 -41.31
N PHE A 239 -18.67 -8.41 -41.02
CA PHE A 239 -17.90 -7.29 -40.48
C PHE A 239 -17.78 -6.13 -41.49
N ASP A 240 -17.60 -6.45 -42.77
CA ASP A 240 -17.57 -5.45 -43.84
C ASP A 240 -18.90 -4.73 -44.00
N GLU A 241 -20.01 -5.47 -43.93
CA GLU A 241 -21.34 -4.89 -43.92
C GLU A 241 -21.54 -3.98 -42.71
N TYR A 242 -21.16 -4.44 -41.51
CA TYR A 242 -21.24 -3.65 -40.28
C TYR A 242 -20.47 -2.34 -40.41
N CYS A 243 -19.20 -2.38 -40.83
CA CYS A 243 -18.40 -1.18 -40.98
C CYS A 243 -19.00 -0.20 -41.99
N ARG A 244 -19.48 -0.70 -43.13
CA ARG A 244 -20.13 0.11 -44.17
C ARG A 244 -21.40 0.79 -43.67
N LEU A 245 -22.27 0.07 -42.97
CA LEU A 245 -23.56 0.60 -42.49
C LEU A 245 -23.41 1.50 -41.26
N PHE A 246 -22.52 1.14 -40.35
CA PHE A 246 -22.38 1.84 -39.08
C PHE A 246 -21.48 3.09 -39.21
N TYR A 247 -20.34 2.98 -39.90
CA TYR A 247 -19.33 4.05 -40.01
C TYR A 247 -19.34 4.80 -41.35
N GLY A 248 -20.04 4.30 -42.37
CA GLY A 248 -20.24 5.02 -43.64
C GLY A 248 -18.92 5.33 -44.36
N PRO A 249 -18.61 6.61 -44.68
CA PRO A 249 -17.36 6.99 -45.34
C PRO A 249 -16.08 6.56 -44.61
N ALA A 250 -16.13 6.38 -43.28
CA ALA A 250 -14.99 5.94 -42.47
C ALA A 250 -14.81 4.41 -42.43
N ALA A 251 -15.59 3.64 -43.19
CA ALA A 251 -15.57 2.18 -43.11
C ALA A 251 -14.18 1.55 -43.36
N PRO A 252 -13.38 1.97 -44.37
CA PRO A 252 -12.04 1.41 -44.59
C PRO A 252 -11.10 1.65 -43.40
N GLU A 253 -11.11 2.86 -42.84
CA GLU A 253 -10.28 3.26 -41.70
C GLU A 253 -10.71 2.55 -40.42
N MET A 254 -12.02 2.41 -40.19
CA MET A 254 -12.54 1.66 -39.03
C MET A 254 -12.22 0.18 -39.11
N LYS A 255 -12.21 -0.43 -40.31
CA LYS A 255 -11.71 -1.80 -40.47
C LYS A 255 -10.24 -1.92 -40.06
N ALA A 256 -9.40 -0.97 -40.46
CA ALA A 256 -8.00 -0.95 -40.08
C ALA A 256 -7.80 -0.75 -38.56
N PHE A 257 -8.59 0.14 -37.94
CA PHE A 257 -8.61 0.34 -36.49
C PHE A 257 -8.99 -0.94 -35.73
N PHE A 258 -10.07 -1.61 -36.12
CA PHE A 258 -10.51 -2.87 -35.48
C PHE A 258 -9.50 -4.00 -35.65
N ALA A 259 -8.95 -4.18 -36.86
CA ALA A 259 -7.93 -5.20 -37.10
C ALA A 259 -6.67 -4.96 -36.25
N TYR A 260 -6.28 -3.69 -36.07
CA TYR A 260 -5.17 -3.33 -35.21
C TYR A 260 -5.48 -3.57 -33.73
N CYS A 261 -6.69 -3.22 -33.29
CA CYS A 261 -7.19 -3.48 -31.94
C CYS A 261 -7.14 -4.97 -31.62
N GLU A 262 -7.74 -5.81 -32.45
CA GLU A 262 -7.80 -7.27 -32.27
C GLU A 262 -6.41 -7.87 -32.04
N ALA A 263 -5.41 -7.41 -32.79
CA ALA A 263 -4.05 -7.90 -32.73
C ALA A 263 -3.19 -7.32 -31.59
N ASN A 264 -3.56 -6.19 -30.96
CA ASN A 264 -2.64 -5.45 -30.08
C ASN A 264 -3.24 -4.93 -28.77
N TRP A 265 -4.55 -5.06 -28.55
CA TRP A 265 -5.22 -4.37 -27.43
C TRP A 265 -4.64 -4.70 -26.05
N ARG A 266 -4.06 -5.89 -25.86
CA ARG A 266 -3.43 -6.29 -24.60
C ARG A 266 -2.11 -5.56 -24.37
N GLU A 267 -1.31 -5.47 -25.42
CA GLU A 267 0.02 -4.90 -25.38
C GLU A 267 -0.03 -3.39 -25.23
N MET A 268 -1.13 -2.74 -25.66
CA MET A 268 -1.39 -1.31 -25.42
C MET A 268 -1.41 -0.93 -23.93
N GLU A 269 -1.61 -1.90 -23.02
CA GLU A 269 -1.47 -1.69 -21.57
C GLU A 269 -0.02 -1.35 -21.15
N LYS A 270 0.97 -1.71 -21.96
CA LYS A 270 2.39 -1.64 -21.58
C LYS A 270 3.26 -0.94 -22.63
N GLU A 271 2.84 -0.96 -23.89
CA GLU A 271 3.62 -0.46 -25.02
C GLU A 271 2.96 0.81 -25.57
N LYS A 272 3.59 1.96 -25.28
CA LYS A 272 3.10 3.28 -25.70
C LYS A 272 2.90 3.35 -27.20
N GLU A 273 3.85 2.82 -27.96
CA GLU A 273 3.86 2.88 -29.43
C GLU A 273 2.62 2.21 -30.02
N LYS A 274 2.14 1.13 -29.39
CA LYS A 274 0.93 0.44 -29.81
C LYS A 274 -0.33 1.22 -29.44
N ALA A 275 -0.37 1.81 -28.25
CA ALA A 275 -1.47 2.67 -27.84
C ALA A 275 -1.60 3.90 -28.76
N ASP A 276 -0.47 4.59 -29.05
CA ASP A 276 -0.43 5.73 -29.97
C ASP A 276 -0.88 5.34 -31.37
N ARG A 277 -0.38 4.22 -31.90
CA ARG A 277 -0.77 3.76 -33.23
C ARG A 277 -2.27 3.45 -33.32
N CYS A 278 -2.85 2.88 -32.28
CA CYS A 278 -4.29 2.65 -32.19
C CYS A 278 -5.08 3.97 -32.28
N LEU A 279 -4.65 4.98 -31.51
CA LEU A 279 -5.27 6.31 -31.49
C LEU A 279 -5.11 7.04 -32.83
N GLU A 280 -3.97 6.92 -33.51
CA GLU A 280 -3.76 7.45 -34.86
C GLU A 280 -4.74 6.86 -35.89
N LEU A 281 -4.90 5.53 -35.88
CA LEU A 281 -5.84 4.84 -36.78
C LEU A 281 -7.27 5.29 -36.55
N PHE A 282 -7.66 5.48 -35.29
CA PHE A 282 -8.98 6.02 -34.95
C PHE A 282 -9.13 7.48 -35.42
N GLY A 283 -8.12 8.33 -35.21
CA GLY A 283 -8.12 9.70 -35.71
C GLY A 283 -8.27 9.81 -37.23
N ALA A 284 -7.65 8.88 -37.98
CA ALA A 284 -7.81 8.79 -39.43
C ALA A 284 -9.26 8.49 -39.84
N ALA A 285 -9.99 7.67 -39.08
CA ALA A 285 -11.40 7.38 -39.31
C ALA A 285 -12.30 8.59 -39.01
N VAL A 286 -12.05 9.30 -37.91
CA VAL A 286 -12.79 10.53 -37.54
C VAL A 286 -12.67 11.57 -38.65
N ALA A 287 -11.49 11.72 -39.26
CA ALA A 287 -11.26 12.67 -40.35
C ALA A 287 -12.06 12.39 -41.64
N LYS A 288 -12.73 11.22 -41.77
CA LYS A 288 -13.54 10.86 -42.95
C LYS A 288 -14.99 11.28 -42.88
N VAL A 289 -15.47 11.75 -41.73
CA VAL A 289 -16.88 12.05 -41.52
C VAL A 289 -17.06 13.46 -40.95
N ASP A 290 -18.19 14.07 -41.28
CA ASP A 290 -18.61 15.29 -40.61
C ASP A 290 -19.08 14.99 -39.18
N ALA A 291 -18.66 15.80 -38.20
CA ALA A 291 -18.97 15.59 -36.78
C ALA A 291 -20.48 15.65 -36.47
N GLY A 292 -21.23 16.45 -37.22
CA GLY A 292 -22.69 16.56 -37.10
C GLY A 292 -23.46 15.42 -37.79
N SER A 293 -22.81 14.62 -38.63
CA SER A 293 -23.42 13.46 -39.30
C SER A 293 -23.74 12.33 -38.32
N ILE A 294 -24.60 11.39 -38.74
CA ILE A 294 -24.90 10.20 -37.92
C ILE A 294 -23.65 9.33 -37.68
N HIS A 295 -22.73 9.26 -38.64
CA HIS A 295 -21.48 8.52 -38.51
C HIS A 295 -20.49 9.23 -37.57
N GLY A 296 -20.40 10.57 -37.66
CA GLY A 296 -19.62 11.38 -36.73
C GLY A 296 -20.08 11.21 -35.28
N ARG A 297 -21.39 11.28 -35.02
CA ARG A 297 -21.96 11.02 -33.69
C ARG A 297 -21.67 9.60 -33.17
N ARG A 298 -21.65 8.59 -34.04
CA ARG A 298 -21.30 7.21 -33.66
C ARG A 298 -19.82 7.07 -33.32
N LEU A 299 -18.92 7.72 -34.07
CA LEU A 299 -17.50 7.75 -33.74
C LEU A 299 -17.24 8.50 -32.42
N ALA A 300 -17.97 9.57 -32.13
CA ALA A 300 -17.85 10.27 -30.85
C ALA A 300 -18.10 9.37 -29.62
N LEU A 301 -18.97 8.35 -29.74
CA LEU A 301 -19.17 7.37 -28.67
C LEU A 301 -17.92 6.51 -28.42
N ILE A 302 -17.21 6.11 -29.49
CA ILE A 302 -15.95 5.37 -29.38
C ILE A 302 -14.85 6.29 -28.85
N ASP A 303 -14.84 7.55 -29.30
CA ASP A 303 -13.87 8.54 -28.86
C ASP A 303 -13.91 8.76 -27.35
N GLU A 304 -15.11 8.83 -26.78
CA GLU A 304 -15.34 8.93 -25.33
C GLU A 304 -14.76 7.72 -24.59
N PHE A 305 -14.99 6.50 -25.11
CA PHE A 305 -14.42 5.28 -24.53
C PHE A 305 -12.87 5.27 -24.58
N LEU A 306 -12.28 5.82 -25.63
CA LEU A 306 -10.82 5.85 -25.83
C LEU A 306 -10.08 6.86 -24.93
N LYS A 307 -10.78 7.70 -24.15
CA LYS A 307 -10.15 8.58 -23.15
C LYS A 307 -9.20 7.81 -22.22
N GLY A 308 -9.62 6.64 -21.72
CA GLY A 308 -8.76 5.83 -20.86
C GLY A 308 -7.47 5.35 -21.53
N LEU A 309 -7.53 5.01 -22.83
CA LEU A 309 -6.35 4.62 -23.59
C LEU A 309 -5.40 5.80 -23.83
N ARG A 310 -5.93 7.01 -24.07
CA ARG A 310 -5.11 8.23 -24.17
C ARG A 310 -4.35 8.49 -22.88
N ASN A 311 -5.05 8.46 -21.75
CA ASN A 311 -4.43 8.65 -20.43
C ASN A 311 -3.35 7.60 -20.18
N LYS A 312 -3.61 6.34 -20.54
CA LYS A 312 -2.61 5.28 -20.45
C LYS A 312 -1.38 5.56 -21.32
N SER A 313 -1.58 5.97 -22.56
CA SER A 313 -0.48 6.29 -23.47
C SER A 313 0.39 7.44 -22.97
N GLU A 314 -0.23 8.47 -22.38
CA GLU A 314 0.49 9.57 -21.74
C GLU A 314 1.30 9.07 -20.53
N GLN A 315 0.70 8.25 -19.67
CA GLN A 315 1.38 7.66 -18.52
C GLN A 315 2.58 6.79 -18.92
N LEU A 316 2.45 5.95 -19.94
CA LEU A 316 3.54 5.13 -20.46
C LEU A 316 4.70 5.97 -21.03
N GLY A 317 4.44 7.22 -21.42
CA GLY A 317 5.47 8.17 -21.86
C GLY A 317 6.21 8.89 -20.73
N LYS A 318 5.70 8.84 -19.50
CA LYS A 318 6.30 9.53 -18.34
C LYS A 318 7.41 8.68 -17.72
N LYS A 319 8.62 9.23 -17.64
CA LYS A 319 9.79 8.59 -17.01
C LYS A 319 9.83 8.88 -15.51
N ARG A 320 9.27 7.98 -14.70
CA ARG A 320 9.18 8.15 -13.23
C ARG A 320 10.28 7.35 -12.52
N GLY A 321 10.99 7.99 -11.60
CA GLY A 321 11.94 7.30 -10.71
C GLY A 321 11.23 6.52 -9.59
N PRO A 322 11.98 5.91 -8.67
CA PRO A 322 11.39 5.22 -7.52
C PRO A 322 10.67 6.21 -6.59
N VAL A 323 9.36 6.05 -6.46
CA VAL A 323 8.49 6.81 -5.55
C VAL A 323 7.76 5.87 -4.60
N PRO A 324 7.26 6.36 -3.44
CA PRO A 324 6.39 5.58 -2.56
C PRO A 324 5.11 5.12 -3.25
N VAL A 325 4.44 4.16 -2.63
CA VAL A 325 3.19 3.58 -3.11
C VAL A 325 2.19 3.58 -1.96
N THR A 326 1.02 4.16 -2.20
CA THR A 326 -0.13 4.16 -1.29
C THR A 326 -1.27 3.40 -1.97
N ARG A 327 -1.75 2.33 -1.34
CA ARG A 327 -2.79 1.47 -1.89
C ARG A 327 -4.06 1.58 -1.05
N LEU A 328 -5.15 1.95 -1.68
CA LEU A 328 -6.48 1.92 -1.10
C LEU A 328 -6.91 0.46 -0.87
N VAL A 329 -7.45 0.19 0.32
CA VAL A 329 -7.90 -1.15 0.70
C VAL A 329 -9.19 -1.03 1.52
N GLY A 330 -10.23 -1.71 1.05
CA GLY A 330 -11.56 -1.69 1.67
C GLY A 330 -12.34 -0.39 1.37
N ASP A 331 -13.61 -0.38 1.75
CA ASP A 331 -14.45 0.82 1.69
C ASP A 331 -14.31 1.61 3.01
N ALA A 332 -14.05 2.91 2.90
CA ALA A 332 -13.92 3.81 4.03
C ALA A 332 -15.28 4.30 4.53
N ARG A 333 -16.06 3.40 5.15
CA ARG A 333 -17.44 3.68 5.59
C ARG A 333 -17.46 4.36 6.96
N ASP A 334 -18.57 5.06 7.22
CA ASP A 334 -18.94 5.62 8.53
C ASP A 334 -17.89 6.58 9.11
N ILE A 335 -17.16 7.29 8.25
CA ILE A 335 -16.23 8.36 8.64
C ILE A 335 -17.03 9.63 8.95
N VAL A 336 -16.76 10.25 10.09
CA VAL A 336 -17.34 11.54 10.49
C VAL A 336 -16.22 12.56 10.51
N VAL A 337 -16.24 13.53 9.58
CA VAL A 337 -15.17 14.55 9.47
C VAL A 337 -15.25 15.55 10.64
N ASP A 338 -14.62 15.19 11.76
CA ASP A 338 -14.60 16.01 12.98
C ASP A 338 -13.17 16.24 13.52
N GLY A 339 -12.17 15.68 12.83
CA GLY A 339 -10.76 15.82 13.17
C GLY A 339 -10.31 14.78 14.20
N ASN A 340 -11.19 13.91 14.68
CA ASN A 340 -10.85 12.78 15.56
C ASN A 340 -10.55 11.55 14.72
N LEU A 341 -9.34 11.02 14.88
CA LEU A 341 -8.93 9.83 14.14
C LEU A 341 -9.41 8.53 14.84
N ASP A 342 -10.56 8.56 15.51
CA ASP A 342 -11.10 7.47 16.34
C ASP A 342 -12.20 6.63 15.64
N ASP A 343 -12.62 7.02 14.43
CA ASP A 343 -13.49 6.18 13.60
C ASP A 343 -12.96 4.75 13.44
N ALA A 344 -13.89 3.80 13.37
CA ALA A 344 -13.55 2.39 13.25
C ALA A 344 -12.67 2.09 12.01
N TYR A 345 -12.85 2.85 10.93
CA TYR A 345 -12.00 2.74 9.74
C TYR A 345 -10.56 3.16 10.03
N TRP A 346 -10.33 4.31 10.67
CA TRP A 346 -8.99 4.79 11.02
C TRP A 346 -8.28 3.88 12.00
N GLN A 347 -8.98 3.39 13.01
CA GLN A 347 -8.42 2.45 13.99
C GLN A 347 -8.00 1.11 13.37
N ASN A 348 -8.60 0.71 12.25
CA ASN A 348 -8.33 -0.54 11.55
C ASN A 348 -7.78 -0.35 10.13
N CYS A 349 -7.25 0.84 9.83
CA CYS A 349 -6.83 1.17 8.47
C CYS A 349 -5.69 0.24 8.03
N PRO A 350 -5.80 -0.41 6.86
CA PRO A 350 -4.76 -1.32 6.38
C PRO A 350 -3.42 -0.61 6.20
N VAL A 351 -2.32 -1.25 6.63
CA VAL A 351 -0.95 -0.67 6.56
C VAL A 351 -0.59 -0.13 5.16
N ALA A 352 -1.07 -0.77 4.10
CA ALA A 352 -0.83 -0.35 2.72
C ALA A 352 -1.48 0.99 2.33
N ALA A 353 -2.46 1.45 3.12
CA ALA A 353 -3.13 2.74 3.00
C ALA A 353 -2.62 3.77 4.03
N THR A 354 -1.51 3.46 4.72
CA THR A 354 -0.89 4.35 5.72
C THR A 354 0.52 4.75 5.29
N GLY A 355 1.01 5.89 5.79
CA GLY A 355 2.39 6.30 5.55
C GLY A 355 2.91 7.33 6.53
N LYS A 356 4.20 7.64 6.41
CA LYS A 356 4.90 8.64 7.21
C LYS A 356 5.70 9.56 6.30
N LEU A 357 5.75 10.83 6.65
CA LEU A 357 6.50 11.81 5.87
C LEU A 357 8.01 11.71 6.17
N ARG A 358 8.81 12.24 5.24
CA ARG A 358 10.26 12.39 5.33
C ARG A 358 10.63 13.81 4.95
N GLU A 359 11.73 14.32 5.50
CA GLU A 359 12.22 15.66 5.15
C GLU A 359 12.40 15.76 3.62
N LEU A 360 11.97 16.89 3.07
CA LEU A 360 11.72 17.09 1.64
C LEU A 360 12.96 16.96 0.74
N GLN A 361 14.11 17.46 1.21
CA GLN A 361 15.33 17.59 0.40
C GLN A 361 16.27 16.40 0.52
N THR A 362 16.40 15.83 1.72
CA THR A 362 17.39 14.78 2.04
C THR A 362 16.75 13.47 2.44
N GLY A 363 15.44 13.46 2.71
CA GLY A 363 14.71 12.25 3.07
C GLY A 363 15.01 11.76 4.49
N ARG A 364 15.70 12.57 5.31
CA ARG A 364 15.92 12.29 6.73
C ARG A 364 14.60 12.32 7.51
N GLN A 365 14.61 11.86 8.76
CA GLN A 365 13.42 11.99 9.60
C GLN A 365 13.23 13.47 9.98
N PRO A 366 12.01 14.02 9.84
CA PRO A 366 11.72 15.36 10.36
C PRO A 366 11.82 15.35 11.88
N ILE A 367 12.07 16.52 12.48
CA ILE A 367 12.14 16.65 13.93
C ILE A 367 10.82 16.26 14.56
N PHE A 368 9.70 16.71 14.01
CA PHE A 368 8.38 16.24 14.43
C PHE A 368 7.72 15.46 13.29
N GLY A 369 7.36 14.20 13.58
CA GLY A 369 6.81 13.29 12.59
C GLY A 369 5.42 13.69 12.12
N THR A 370 5.09 13.30 10.89
CA THR A 370 3.71 13.28 10.40
C THR A 370 3.40 11.91 9.84
N SER A 371 2.22 11.40 10.17
CA SER A 371 1.68 10.16 9.63
C SER A 371 0.31 10.39 9.02
N PHE A 372 -0.05 9.57 8.04
CA PHE A 372 -1.36 9.65 7.41
C PHE A 372 -1.97 8.27 7.18
N GLN A 373 -3.28 8.28 6.95
CA GLN A 373 -4.11 7.17 6.52
C GLN A 373 -4.99 7.67 5.38
N ALA A 374 -5.30 6.81 4.41
CA ALA A 374 -6.10 7.14 3.23
C ALA A 374 -7.26 6.15 3.06
N GLY A 375 -8.41 6.64 2.62
CA GLY A 375 -9.61 5.85 2.38
C GLY A 375 -10.38 6.32 1.16
N TRP A 376 -11.27 5.45 0.64
CA TRP A 376 -12.18 5.78 -0.45
C TRP A 376 -13.58 5.26 -0.14
N ALA A 377 -14.61 6.09 -0.32
CA ALA A 377 -16.00 5.67 -0.19
C ALA A 377 -16.93 6.48 -1.11
N GLY A 378 -17.74 5.77 -1.89
CA GLY A 378 -18.57 6.38 -2.93
C GLY A 378 -17.70 7.15 -3.93
N ASN A 379 -17.95 8.46 -4.04
CA ASN A 379 -17.22 9.39 -4.89
C ASN A 379 -16.30 10.32 -4.06
N ASN A 380 -15.76 9.84 -2.94
CA ASN A 380 -14.92 10.65 -2.07
C ASN A 380 -13.63 9.91 -1.72
N VAL A 381 -12.53 10.67 -1.68
CA VAL A 381 -11.29 10.25 -1.04
C VAL A 381 -11.18 10.92 0.34
N TYR A 382 -10.71 10.17 1.31
CA TYR A 382 -10.55 10.62 2.70
C TYR A 382 -9.09 10.53 3.13
N PHE A 383 -8.64 11.49 3.92
CA PHE A 383 -7.35 11.43 4.59
C PHE A 383 -7.50 11.75 6.07
N ALA A 384 -6.82 10.96 6.91
CA ALA A 384 -6.61 11.21 8.32
C ALA A 384 -5.12 11.44 8.54
N ILE A 385 -4.73 12.59 9.08
CA ILE A 385 -3.35 13.03 9.18
C ILE A 385 -3.07 13.46 10.62
N ARG A 386 -1.98 12.95 11.19
CA ARG A 386 -1.50 13.29 12.52
C ARG A 386 -0.14 13.95 12.42
N CYS A 387 -0.04 15.18 12.92
CA CYS A 387 1.16 16.00 12.98
C CYS A 387 1.65 16.08 14.42
N GLU A 388 2.73 15.36 14.75
CA GLU A 388 3.35 15.49 16.08
C GLU A 388 3.90 16.91 16.25
N GLU A 389 3.91 17.42 17.46
CA GLU A 389 4.43 18.74 17.85
C GLU A 389 5.14 18.66 19.20
N ARG A 390 5.84 19.74 19.57
CA ARG A 390 6.41 19.84 20.91
C ARG A 390 5.27 20.14 21.90
N PRO A 391 5.18 19.38 23.01
CA PRO A 391 4.21 19.66 24.07
C PRO A 391 4.19 21.12 24.50
N GLY A 392 3.01 21.75 24.48
CA GLY A 392 2.79 23.13 24.92
C GLY A 392 3.35 24.23 23.99
N GLU A 393 3.93 23.89 22.83
CA GLU A 393 4.38 24.88 21.86
C GLU A 393 3.20 25.43 21.05
N ALA A 394 3.12 26.76 20.93
CA ALA A 394 2.10 27.40 20.10
C ALA A 394 2.34 27.09 18.61
N LEU A 395 1.26 26.74 17.91
CA LEU A 395 1.28 26.57 16.46
C LEU A 395 1.34 27.93 15.77
N ASN A 396 2.00 27.98 14.61
CA ASN A 396 2.03 29.20 13.80
C ASN A 396 0.85 29.20 12.84
N LEU A 397 -0.12 30.10 13.04
CA LEU A 397 -1.28 30.24 12.17
C LEU A 397 -1.05 31.41 11.19
N GLY A 398 -0.88 31.09 9.91
CA GLY A 398 -0.66 32.11 8.87
C GLY A 398 -1.91 32.94 8.55
N THR A 399 -3.09 32.33 8.71
CA THR A 399 -4.40 32.98 8.54
C THR A 399 -5.47 32.24 9.34
N GLU A 400 -6.62 32.87 9.52
CA GLU A 400 -7.86 32.30 10.08
C GLU A 400 -8.99 32.24 9.04
N LYS A 401 -8.70 32.55 7.79
CA LYS A 401 -9.68 32.65 6.71
C LYS A 401 -9.39 31.63 5.63
N ASP A 402 -10.46 31.04 5.11
CA ASP A 402 -10.39 30.27 3.89
C ASP A 402 -9.97 31.16 2.71
N ASP A 403 -9.34 30.55 1.71
CA ASP A 403 -8.83 31.17 0.48
C ASP A 403 -7.79 32.29 0.66
N ASP A 404 -7.18 32.38 1.85
CA ASP A 404 -6.13 33.35 2.14
C ASP A 404 -4.73 32.73 2.02
N ALA A 405 -3.99 33.19 1.01
CA ALA A 405 -2.61 32.77 0.75
C ALA A 405 -1.63 33.05 1.92
N ALA A 406 -2.02 33.85 2.91
CA ALA A 406 -1.22 34.00 4.12
C ALA A 406 -1.06 32.66 4.90
N LEU A 407 -1.88 31.64 4.62
CA LEU A 407 -1.74 30.28 5.16
C LEU A 407 -0.30 29.75 5.07
N TRP A 408 0.41 29.97 3.96
CA TRP A 408 1.79 29.49 3.78
C TRP A 408 2.85 30.27 4.57
N TYR A 409 2.49 31.25 5.40
CA TYR A 409 3.39 31.82 6.42
C TYR A 409 3.31 31.07 7.76
N GLY A 410 2.38 30.12 7.90
CA GLY A 410 2.17 29.31 9.09
C GLY A 410 2.46 27.82 8.89
N ASP A 411 2.02 27.00 9.84
CA ASP A 411 2.00 25.55 9.73
C ASP A 411 0.87 25.13 8.80
N ALA A 412 1.12 24.11 7.96
CA ALA A 412 0.13 23.62 7.01
C ALA A 412 0.36 22.16 6.63
N ILE A 413 -0.73 21.46 6.32
CA ILE A 413 -0.72 20.26 5.50
C ILE A 413 -1.12 20.63 4.08
N GLU A 414 -0.45 20.09 3.09
CA GLU A 414 -0.78 20.28 1.67
C GLU A 414 -0.95 18.93 0.99
N ILE A 415 -2.10 18.71 0.36
CA ILE A 415 -2.43 17.52 -0.41
C ILE A 415 -2.33 17.88 -1.88
N LEU A 416 -1.37 17.26 -2.58
CA LEU A 416 -1.14 17.43 -4.01
C LEU A 416 -1.61 16.18 -4.74
N LEU A 417 -2.61 16.31 -5.62
CA LEU A 417 -3.35 15.18 -6.18
C LEU A 417 -3.41 15.26 -7.71
N GLU A 418 -2.52 14.51 -8.38
CA GLU A 418 -2.56 14.26 -9.83
C GLU A 418 -3.57 13.14 -10.12
N THR A 419 -4.54 13.41 -10.99
CA THR A 419 -5.52 12.42 -11.43
C THR A 419 -5.15 11.88 -12.81
N ASP A 420 -5.93 10.93 -13.31
CA ASP A 420 -5.74 10.43 -14.66
C ASP A 420 -6.21 11.41 -15.74
N SER A 421 -6.99 12.44 -15.38
CA SER A 421 -7.54 13.44 -16.30
C SER A 421 -6.94 14.83 -16.11
N HIS A 422 -6.12 15.04 -15.07
CA HIS A 422 -5.71 16.38 -14.69
C HIS A 422 -4.28 16.44 -14.15
N SER A 423 -3.63 17.60 -14.31
CA SER A 423 -2.23 17.80 -13.93
C SER A 423 -2.00 17.59 -12.43
N TYR A 424 -2.59 18.41 -11.57
CA TYR A 424 -2.85 18.09 -10.16
C TYR A 424 -3.64 19.21 -9.47
N TYR A 425 -4.33 18.86 -8.40
CA TYR A 425 -4.97 19.80 -7.47
C TYR A 425 -4.10 19.99 -6.23
N GLN A 426 -4.20 21.14 -5.59
CA GLN A 426 -3.57 21.44 -4.31
C GLN A 426 -4.63 21.87 -3.30
N ILE A 427 -4.66 21.22 -2.14
CA ILE A 427 -5.53 21.59 -1.02
C ILE A 427 -4.64 21.73 0.21
N ALA A 428 -4.52 22.95 0.73
CA ALA A 428 -3.74 23.29 1.90
C ALA A 428 -4.66 23.57 3.09
N VAL A 429 -4.35 22.99 4.25
CA VAL A 429 -5.15 23.13 5.47
C VAL A 429 -4.25 23.50 6.65
N GLY A 430 -4.60 24.61 7.32
CA GLY A 430 -3.93 25.07 8.54
C GLY A 430 -4.43 24.33 9.79
N PRO A 431 -3.69 24.36 10.92
CA PRO A 431 -4.11 23.68 12.15
C PRO A 431 -5.43 24.16 12.74
N ASN A 432 -5.87 25.36 12.39
CA ASN A 432 -7.15 25.95 12.76
C ASN A 432 -8.31 25.59 11.81
N GLY A 433 -8.05 24.77 10.79
CA GLY A 433 -9.04 24.34 9.82
C GLY A 433 -9.21 25.26 8.61
N ALA A 434 -8.49 26.38 8.52
CA ALA A 434 -8.53 27.25 7.34
C ALA A 434 -8.04 26.49 6.10
N VAL A 435 -8.80 26.57 5.01
CA VAL A 435 -8.52 25.86 3.75
C VAL A 435 -8.12 26.84 2.65
N VAL A 436 -7.10 26.50 1.88
CA VAL A 436 -6.83 27.14 0.60
C VAL A 436 -6.68 26.06 -0.45
N ASP A 437 -7.45 26.13 -1.51
CA ASP A 437 -7.38 25.21 -2.62
C ASP A 437 -7.06 25.91 -3.94
N MET A 438 -6.45 25.16 -4.86
CA MET A 438 -6.19 25.63 -6.20
C MET A 438 -5.98 24.49 -7.19
N ASP A 439 -6.30 24.80 -8.43
CA ASP A 439 -5.99 23.98 -9.58
C ASP A 439 -4.61 24.33 -10.16
N TRP A 440 -3.79 23.32 -10.47
CA TRP A 440 -2.59 23.46 -11.30
C TRP A 440 -2.78 22.89 -12.69
N GLN A 441 -2.61 23.76 -13.70
CA GLN A 441 -2.50 23.39 -15.11
C GLN A 441 -1.07 23.62 -15.59
N GLY A 442 -0.23 22.60 -15.46
CA GLY A 442 1.20 22.72 -15.66
C GLY A 442 1.84 23.69 -14.65
N LYS A 443 2.26 24.87 -15.12
CA LYS A 443 2.86 25.92 -14.26
C LYS A 443 1.87 27.02 -13.86
N LYS A 444 0.67 27.02 -14.42
CA LYS A 444 -0.37 27.99 -14.09
C LYS A 444 -1.16 27.46 -12.89
N ARG A 445 -1.37 28.33 -11.91
CA ARG A 445 -2.26 28.07 -10.76
C ARG A 445 -3.54 28.89 -10.89
N ASP A 446 -4.65 28.32 -10.45
CA ASP A 446 -5.95 28.96 -10.38
C ASP A 446 -6.54 28.85 -8.97
N LEU A 447 -6.58 29.97 -8.26
CA LEU A 447 -7.15 30.11 -6.92
C LEU A 447 -8.68 30.28 -6.95
N GLY A 448 -9.30 30.30 -8.13
CA GLY A 448 -10.75 30.34 -8.28
C GLY A 448 -11.41 28.96 -8.34
N TRP A 449 -10.63 27.87 -8.22
CA TRP A 449 -11.13 26.50 -8.15
C TRP A 449 -11.45 26.13 -6.70
N ASP A 450 -12.62 25.54 -6.47
CA ASP A 450 -13.10 25.14 -5.15
C ASP A 450 -13.18 23.60 -5.06
N SER A 451 -12.42 23.03 -4.13
CA SER A 451 -12.35 21.58 -3.92
C SER A 451 -13.65 20.96 -3.40
N GLN A 452 -14.51 21.77 -2.78
CA GLN A 452 -15.66 21.37 -1.96
C GLN A 452 -15.29 20.36 -0.88
N ALA A 453 -14.02 20.41 -0.43
CA ALA A 453 -13.53 19.57 0.63
C ALA A 453 -14.19 19.96 1.95
N GLU A 454 -14.45 18.94 2.76
CA GLU A 454 -14.84 19.11 4.15
C GLU A 454 -13.62 18.75 4.98
N ALA A 455 -13.11 19.70 5.76
CA ALA A 455 -11.91 19.53 6.58
C ALA A 455 -12.21 19.89 8.04
N ALA A 456 -11.73 19.06 8.96
CA ALA A 456 -11.81 19.32 10.38
C ALA A 456 -10.46 19.03 11.04
N THR A 457 -10.08 19.89 11.99
CA THR A 457 -8.82 19.77 12.72
C THR A 457 -9.06 19.70 14.22
N ARG A 458 -8.13 19.05 14.93
CA ARG A 458 -8.09 19.07 16.39
C ARG A 458 -6.67 19.32 16.87
N ILE A 459 -6.54 20.27 17.79
CA ILE A 459 -5.26 20.60 18.44
C ILE A 459 -5.25 19.94 19.82
N ALA A 460 -4.19 19.19 20.09
CA ALA A 460 -3.85 18.64 21.39
C ALA A 460 -2.51 19.23 21.87
N ASP A 461 -2.05 18.80 23.04
CA ASP A 461 -0.82 19.35 23.64
C ASP A 461 0.44 19.02 22.84
N ASP A 462 0.54 17.78 22.33
CA ASP A 462 1.72 17.20 21.69
C ASP A 462 1.52 16.92 20.19
N HIS A 463 0.37 17.29 19.62
CA HIS A 463 0.06 17.07 18.21
C HIS A 463 -1.16 17.89 17.76
N TRP A 464 -1.37 17.94 16.45
CA TRP A 464 -2.67 18.26 15.88
C TRP A 464 -3.04 17.24 14.78
N THR A 465 -4.33 17.09 14.54
CA THR A 465 -4.88 16.18 13.53
C THR A 465 -5.67 16.95 12.48
N LEU A 466 -5.71 16.38 11.28
CA LEU A 466 -6.56 16.76 10.17
C LEU A 466 -7.31 15.54 9.70
N GLU A 467 -8.62 15.69 9.55
CA GLU A 467 -9.46 14.77 8.82
C GLU A 467 -10.12 15.53 7.67
N ILE A 468 -10.07 14.96 6.47
CA ILE A 468 -10.56 15.63 5.27
C ILE A 468 -11.26 14.66 4.32
N ARG A 469 -12.43 15.07 3.83
CA ARG A 469 -13.16 14.44 2.73
C ARG A 469 -13.03 15.31 1.49
N ILE A 470 -12.55 14.75 0.38
CA ILE A 470 -12.43 15.43 -0.90
C ILE A 470 -13.38 14.75 -1.90
N PRO A 471 -14.42 15.46 -2.39
CA PRO A 471 -15.31 14.93 -3.43
C PRO A 471 -14.60 14.81 -4.80
N VAL A 472 -14.93 13.73 -5.49
CA VAL A 472 -14.41 13.36 -6.81
C VAL A 472 -15.56 13.22 -7.80
N THR A 473 -15.40 13.78 -9.00
CA THR A 473 -16.38 13.66 -10.09
C THR A 473 -15.72 13.19 -11.37
N GLN A 474 -16.50 12.51 -12.23
CA GLN A 474 -16.12 12.24 -13.61
C GLN A 474 -16.75 13.26 -14.58
N ASP A 475 -17.58 14.17 -14.07
CA ASP A 475 -18.21 15.22 -14.86
C ASP A 475 -17.23 16.38 -15.06
N GLU A 476 -16.88 16.66 -16.31
CA GLU A 476 -15.97 17.74 -16.71
C GLU A 476 -16.72 19.05 -17.03
N ASN A 477 -18.06 19.08 -16.95
CA ASN A 477 -18.85 20.27 -17.31
C ASN A 477 -18.69 21.43 -16.31
N ASP A 478 -18.26 21.13 -15.08
CA ASP A 478 -17.94 22.12 -14.05
C ASP A 478 -16.47 22.02 -13.64
N PRO A 479 -15.55 22.58 -14.44
CA PRO A 479 -14.11 22.45 -14.19
C PRO A 479 -13.61 23.32 -13.03
N LEU A 480 -14.48 24.12 -12.42
CA LEU A 480 -14.15 25.02 -11.31
C LEU A 480 -14.43 24.41 -9.94
N HIS A 481 -15.07 23.24 -9.88
CA HIS A 481 -15.39 22.60 -8.62
C HIS A 481 -15.01 21.11 -8.62
N GLN A 482 -14.62 20.60 -7.44
CA GLN A 482 -14.30 19.20 -7.17
C GLN A 482 -13.08 18.67 -7.94
N VAL A 483 -12.58 17.52 -7.48
CA VAL A 483 -11.49 16.81 -8.15
C VAL A 483 -12.05 16.02 -9.32
N ILE A 484 -11.57 16.28 -10.54
CA ILE A 484 -11.98 15.54 -11.74
C ILE A 484 -11.11 14.30 -11.91
N GLY A 485 -11.75 13.14 -11.95
CA GLY A 485 -11.14 11.87 -12.33
C GLY A 485 -11.98 10.66 -11.89
N ARG A 486 -11.52 9.46 -12.27
CA ARG A 486 -12.14 8.21 -11.80
C ARG A 486 -11.43 7.69 -10.56
N LYS A 487 -12.08 6.77 -9.81
CA LYS A 487 -11.39 6.01 -8.76
C LYS A 487 -10.10 5.39 -9.33
N PRO A 488 -8.92 5.65 -8.74
CA PRO A 488 -7.65 5.22 -9.33
C PRO A 488 -7.53 3.71 -9.29
N THR A 489 -6.96 3.12 -10.34
CA THR A 489 -6.77 1.68 -10.45
C THR A 489 -5.29 1.34 -10.56
N GLN A 490 -4.93 0.06 -10.39
CA GLN A 490 -3.56 -0.39 -10.64
C GLN A 490 -3.05 -0.03 -12.06
N SER A 491 -3.93 -0.03 -13.06
CA SER A 491 -3.58 0.22 -14.47
C SER A 491 -3.49 1.71 -14.79
N LEU A 492 -4.34 2.51 -14.15
CA LEU A 492 -4.41 3.96 -14.27
C LEU A 492 -4.39 4.55 -12.85
N PRO A 493 -3.21 4.57 -12.22
CA PRO A 493 -3.05 5.13 -10.89
C PRO A 493 -3.18 6.66 -10.95
N TRP A 494 -3.56 7.23 -9.82
CA TRP A 494 -3.33 8.64 -9.52
C TRP A 494 -1.94 8.79 -8.90
N HIS A 495 -1.48 10.03 -8.77
CA HIS A 495 -0.25 10.32 -8.04
C HIS A 495 -0.50 11.36 -6.94
N LEU A 496 -0.02 11.06 -5.74
CA LEU A 496 -0.30 11.80 -4.52
C LEU A 496 0.99 12.28 -3.87
N ASN A 497 1.00 13.50 -3.36
CA ASN A 497 1.91 13.90 -2.29
C ASN A 497 1.12 14.50 -1.13
N ILE A 498 1.51 14.10 0.08
CA ILE A 498 1.03 14.75 1.31
C ILE A 498 2.25 15.42 1.90
N CYS A 499 2.16 16.71 2.09
CA CYS A 499 3.25 17.57 2.50
C CYS A 499 2.90 18.24 3.83
N ARG A 500 3.92 18.50 4.65
CA ARG A 500 3.81 19.27 5.87
C ARG A 500 4.82 20.40 5.83
N GLN A 501 4.33 21.60 6.08
CA GLN A 501 5.12 22.78 6.38
C GLN A 501 5.02 23.07 7.89
N ARG A 502 6.18 23.24 8.55
CA ARG A 502 6.28 23.68 9.95
C ARG A 502 7.18 24.92 10.04
N ILE A 503 6.64 26.05 10.49
CA ILE A 503 7.31 27.36 10.49
C ILE A 503 7.45 27.89 11.92
N ARG A 504 8.67 28.28 12.30
CA ARG A 504 8.99 29.00 13.54
C ARG A 504 9.89 30.20 13.22
N ASP A 505 10.03 31.12 14.16
CA ASP A 505 10.87 32.32 13.98
C ASP A 505 12.33 31.98 13.66
N ASP A 506 12.81 30.83 14.15
CA ASP A 506 14.19 30.37 14.00
C ASP A 506 14.40 29.41 12.81
N GLY A 507 13.35 29.06 12.05
CA GLY A 507 13.50 28.20 10.88
C GLY A 507 12.21 27.55 10.37
N ALA A 508 12.35 26.83 9.26
CA ALA A 508 11.29 26.04 8.64
C ALA A 508 11.74 24.59 8.45
N GLU A 509 10.82 23.65 8.59
CA GLU A 509 11.00 22.26 8.21
C GLU A 509 9.87 21.82 7.27
N TYR A 510 10.26 21.22 6.14
CA TYR A 510 9.35 20.72 5.14
C TYR A 510 9.49 19.20 5.06
N SER A 511 8.37 18.49 5.07
CA SER A 511 8.36 17.04 4.91
C SER A 511 7.26 16.61 3.95
N ALA A 512 7.45 15.47 3.29
CA ALA A 512 6.51 14.94 2.33
C ALA A 512 6.45 13.41 2.36
N LEU A 513 5.33 12.85 1.91
CA LEU A 513 5.16 11.42 1.69
C LEU A 513 6.21 10.94 0.69
N SER A 514 6.34 11.68 -0.40
CA SER A 514 7.38 11.50 -1.38
C SER A 514 8.25 12.76 -1.47
N PRO A 515 9.40 12.78 -0.79
CA PRO A 515 10.34 13.89 -0.86
C PRO A 515 10.77 14.19 -2.29
N THR A 516 10.81 15.47 -2.65
CA THR A 516 11.04 15.94 -4.02
C THR A 516 12.52 16.06 -4.35
N ALA A 517 13.41 16.01 -3.35
CA ALA A 517 14.83 16.35 -3.49
C ALA A 517 15.07 17.81 -3.92
N THR A 518 14.09 18.69 -3.70
CA THR A 518 14.15 20.12 -3.99
C THR A 518 13.65 20.92 -2.77
N ALA A 519 13.79 22.24 -2.82
CA ALA A 519 13.31 23.11 -1.75
C ALA A 519 11.76 23.30 -1.73
N GLY A 520 11.02 22.69 -2.67
CA GLY A 520 9.57 22.87 -2.80
C GLY A 520 8.82 21.57 -3.09
N PHE A 521 7.51 21.59 -2.87
CA PHE A 521 6.64 20.40 -2.98
C PHE A 521 6.26 20.02 -4.41
N HIS A 522 6.34 20.96 -5.35
CA HIS A 522 5.69 20.89 -6.66
C HIS A 522 6.53 20.19 -7.73
N GLU A 523 6.87 18.92 -7.50
CA GLU A 523 7.51 18.03 -8.47
C GLU A 523 6.59 16.83 -8.80
N PRO A 524 5.65 16.94 -9.76
CA PRO A 524 4.65 15.90 -10.03
C PRO A 524 5.26 14.52 -10.34
N MET A 525 6.43 14.50 -11.00
CA MET A 525 7.17 13.26 -11.28
C MET A 525 7.73 12.57 -10.02
N LYS A 526 7.67 13.21 -8.87
CA LYS A 526 8.03 12.66 -7.57
C LYS A 526 6.81 12.24 -6.75
N PHE A 527 5.58 12.53 -7.16
CA PHE A 527 4.39 12.11 -6.41
C PHE A 527 4.29 10.59 -6.34
N ALA A 528 3.84 10.08 -5.18
CA ALA A 528 3.69 8.66 -4.89
C ALA A 528 2.56 8.05 -5.72
N TYR A 529 2.68 6.77 -6.09
CA TYR A 529 1.57 6.06 -6.69
C TYR A 529 0.39 5.95 -5.71
N PHE A 530 -0.82 6.25 -6.18
CA PHE A 530 -2.05 6.16 -5.40
C PHE A 530 -3.11 5.38 -6.19
N TYR A 531 -3.53 4.21 -5.70
CA TYR A 531 -4.41 3.32 -6.46
C TYR A 531 -5.24 2.36 -5.61
N ASP A 532 -6.34 1.88 -6.18
CA ASP A 532 -7.13 0.75 -5.71
C ASP A 532 -6.78 -0.55 -6.46
N GLY A 533 -6.77 -1.67 -5.74
CA GLY A 533 -6.54 -3.00 -6.32
C GLY A 533 -5.64 -3.93 -5.51
N ARG A 534 -5.10 -4.94 -6.18
CA ARG A 534 -4.16 -5.92 -5.58
C ARG A 534 -2.80 -5.28 -5.35
N SER A 535 -2.02 -5.87 -4.44
CA SER A 535 -0.64 -5.45 -4.22
C SER A 535 0.15 -5.50 -5.53
N HIS A 536 0.79 -4.39 -5.86
CA HIS A 536 1.54 -4.21 -7.11
C HIS A 536 2.83 -3.43 -6.88
N SER A 537 3.86 -3.77 -7.66
CA SER A 537 5.12 -3.05 -7.72
C SER A 537 5.19 -2.34 -9.06
N PHE A 538 5.25 -1.01 -9.03
CA PHE A 538 5.46 -0.20 -10.23
C PHE A 538 6.94 -0.18 -10.57
N GLU A 539 7.25 -0.28 -11.86
CA GLU A 539 8.63 -0.18 -12.35
C GLU A 539 9.09 1.27 -12.33
N ALA A 540 10.30 1.50 -11.81
CA ALA A 540 10.96 2.80 -11.87
C ALA A 540 11.87 2.86 -13.11
N ASP A 541 11.85 3.97 -13.82
CA ASP A 541 12.78 4.23 -14.92
C ASP A 541 14.21 4.37 -14.34
N PRO A 542 15.14 3.47 -14.69
CA PRO A 542 16.49 3.45 -14.13
C PRO A 542 17.36 4.63 -14.60
N THR A 543 16.91 5.39 -15.60
CA THR A 543 17.59 6.59 -16.09
C THR A 543 17.31 7.82 -15.22
N VAL A 544 16.30 7.77 -14.35
CA VAL A 544 15.97 8.83 -13.41
C VAL A 544 16.88 8.75 -12.19
N THR A 545 17.65 9.81 -11.93
CA THR A 545 18.47 9.96 -10.72
C THR A 545 18.28 11.32 -10.07
N ASP A 546 18.36 11.36 -8.75
CA ASP A 546 18.30 12.56 -7.92
C ASP A 546 19.14 12.40 -6.65
N PHE A 547 19.21 13.47 -5.85
CA PHE A 547 19.96 13.47 -4.58
C PHE A 547 19.52 12.35 -3.63
N LEU A 548 18.22 12.04 -3.54
CA LEU A 548 17.68 11.03 -2.62
C LEU A 548 18.03 9.61 -3.07
N ILE A 549 17.96 9.34 -4.38
CA ILE A 549 18.30 8.05 -4.97
C ILE A 549 19.78 7.74 -4.70
N GLU A 550 20.66 8.70 -4.99
CA GLU A 550 22.10 8.56 -4.78
C GLU A 550 22.47 8.53 -3.29
N SER A 551 21.83 9.35 -2.45
CA SER A 551 22.02 9.33 -0.99
C SER A 551 21.61 7.99 -0.38
N ARG A 552 20.49 7.41 -0.82
CA ARG A 552 20.07 6.06 -0.39
C ARG A 552 21.07 4.98 -0.80
N ALA A 553 21.66 5.10 -1.99
CA ALA A 553 22.70 4.18 -2.45
C ALA A 553 23.99 4.30 -1.60
N ALA A 554 24.43 5.51 -1.27
CA ALA A 554 25.55 5.74 -0.36
C ALA A 554 25.29 5.22 1.06
N ALA A 555 24.09 5.46 1.60
CA ALA A 555 23.69 4.95 2.91
C ALA A 555 23.61 3.40 2.95
N GLU A 556 23.23 2.76 1.84
CA GLU A 556 23.24 1.30 1.72
C GLU A 556 24.67 0.72 1.76
N LEU A 557 25.63 1.38 1.10
CA LEU A 557 27.05 1.00 1.22
C LEU A 557 27.52 1.05 2.67
N LEU A 558 27.11 2.08 3.43
CA LEU A 558 27.44 2.19 4.84
C LEU A 558 26.84 1.05 5.67
N ARG A 559 25.58 0.68 5.42
CA ARG A 559 24.93 -0.51 6.06
C ARG A 559 25.66 -1.81 5.74
N GLN A 560 26.21 -1.92 4.53
CA GLN A 560 27.05 -3.05 4.11
C GLN A 560 28.49 -2.99 4.65
N ARG A 561 28.80 -2.04 5.55
CA ARG A 561 30.13 -1.80 6.14
C ARG A 561 31.20 -1.40 5.12
N LYS A 562 30.80 -0.81 3.99
CA LYS A 562 31.67 -0.25 2.95
C LYS A 562 31.85 1.26 3.16
N ALA A 563 32.46 1.62 4.29
CA ALA A 563 32.63 3.01 4.69
C ALA A 563 33.46 3.86 3.70
N PRO A 564 34.53 3.35 3.05
CA PRO A 564 35.26 4.12 2.03
C PRO A 564 34.40 4.47 0.81
N GLU A 565 33.60 3.53 0.32
CA GLU A 565 32.73 3.74 -0.83
C GLU A 565 31.55 4.66 -0.48
N ALA A 566 30.99 4.51 0.71
CA ALA A 566 29.96 5.42 1.22
C ALA A 566 30.51 6.86 1.37
N LEU A 567 31.72 7.02 1.92
CA LEU A 567 32.41 8.31 2.03
C LEU A 567 32.51 8.99 0.66
N ASN A 568 32.97 8.26 -0.37
CA ASN A 568 33.08 8.81 -1.72
C ASN A 568 31.72 9.19 -2.31
N GLY A 569 30.69 8.36 -2.08
CA GLY A 569 29.32 8.65 -2.52
C GLY A 569 28.77 9.94 -1.91
N PHE A 570 28.93 10.12 -0.60
CA PHE A 570 28.49 11.34 0.08
C PHE A 570 29.29 12.59 -0.32
N LEU A 571 30.61 12.46 -0.56
CA LEU A 571 31.40 13.57 -1.10
C LEU A 571 31.00 13.92 -2.54
N ALA A 572 30.63 12.95 -3.36
CA ALA A 572 30.11 13.21 -4.70
C ALA A 572 28.76 13.94 -4.65
N LEU A 573 27.88 13.54 -3.72
CA LEU A 573 26.59 14.20 -3.47
C LEU A 573 26.75 15.67 -3.05
N SER A 574 27.77 16.00 -2.24
CA SER A 574 28.02 17.39 -1.84
C SER A 574 28.47 18.28 -3.00
N GLU A 575 29.01 17.68 -4.06
CA GLU A 575 29.45 18.38 -5.28
C GLU A 575 28.44 18.24 -6.43
N ARG A 576 27.26 17.68 -6.17
CA ARG A 576 26.21 17.53 -7.19
C ARG A 576 25.76 18.89 -7.72
N ASP A 577 25.57 18.99 -9.03
CA ASP A 577 25.04 20.21 -9.66
C ASP A 577 23.68 20.60 -9.03
N ARG A 578 23.55 21.89 -8.70
CA ARG A 578 22.39 22.49 -8.02
C ARG A 578 22.03 21.93 -6.65
N ALA A 579 22.92 21.19 -5.97
CA ALA A 579 22.71 20.81 -4.58
C ALA A 579 22.53 22.06 -3.71
N THR A 580 21.47 22.09 -2.91
CA THR A 580 21.21 23.17 -1.95
C THR A 580 22.22 23.12 -0.81
N ASP A 581 22.42 24.22 -0.08
CA ASP A 581 23.31 24.22 1.09
C ASP A 581 22.86 23.23 2.17
N PHE A 582 21.56 22.97 2.25
CA PHE A 582 20.99 21.95 3.14
C PHE A 582 21.39 20.53 2.69
N GLN A 583 21.24 20.21 1.41
CA GLN A 583 21.68 18.93 0.83
C GLN A 583 23.19 18.72 0.95
N LYS A 584 23.99 19.76 0.69
CA LYS A 584 25.45 19.71 0.86
C LYS A 584 25.84 19.46 2.30
N SER A 585 25.18 20.15 3.24
CA SER A 585 25.46 19.98 4.67
C SER A 585 25.12 18.57 5.16
N ASP A 586 23.98 18.02 4.75
CA ASP A 586 23.56 16.64 5.07
C ASP A 586 24.54 15.61 4.48
N ALA A 587 24.91 15.75 3.21
CA ALA A 587 25.88 14.86 2.56
C ALA A 587 27.26 14.92 3.25
N LEU A 588 27.76 16.11 3.57
CA LEU A 588 29.05 16.29 4.25
C LEU A 588 29.01 15.82 5.71
N GLU A 589 27.88 15.94 6.41
CA GLU A 589 27.69 15.36 7.75
C GLU A 589 27.83 13.82 7.72
N GLN A 590 27.18 13.17 6.75
CA GLN A 590 27.28 11.72 6.54
C GLN A 590 28.69 11.31 6.10
N ALA A 591 29.36 12.11 5.26
CA ALA A 591 30.75 11.91 4.88
C ALA A 591 31.68 12.00 6.10
N ALA A 592 31.47 12.98 6.99
CA ALA A 592 32.25 13.11 8.22
C ALA A 592 32.03 11.92 9.15
N GLN A 593 30.81 11.37 9.24
CA GLN A 593 30.56 10.11 9.94
C GLN A 593 31.37 8.95 9.35
N CYS A 594 31.42 8.83 8.02
CA CYS A 594 32.23 7.79 7.38
C CYS A 594 33.72 7.97 7.68
N ALA A 595 34.25 9.20 7.65
CA ALA A 595 35.64 9.49 8.01
C ALA A 595 35.95 9.12 9.47
N ARG A 596 35.03 9.42 10.40
CA ARG A 596 35.14 8.99 11.81
C ARG A 596 35.18 7.46 11.97
N LEU A 597 34.30 6.74 11.26
CA LEU A 597 34.31 5.26 11.25
C LEU A 597 35.61 4.67 10.69
N LEU A 598 36.23 5.36 9.72
CA LEU A 598 37.54 5.01 9.16
C LEU A 598 38.72 5.45 10.05
N LYS A 599 38.44 6.14 11.16
CA LYS A 599 39.44 6.69 12.08
C LYS A 599 40.40 7.68 11.40
N ASP A 600 39.87 8.49 10.49
CA ASP A 600 40.61 9.55 9.79
C ASP A 600 40.19 10.95 10.29
N PRO A 601 40.81 11.45 11.38
CA PRO A 601 40.42 12.71 12.00
C PRO A 601 40.74 13.93 11.13
N ALA A 602 41.83 13.89 10.37
CA ALA A 602 42.23 14.99 9.48
C ALA A 602 41.19 15.17 8.38
N ARG A 603 40.74 14.06 7.78
CA ARG A 603 39.68 14.08 6.78
C ARG A 603 38.34 14.51 7.36
N ALA A 604 37.99 14.05 8.57
CA ALA A 604 36.76 14.46 9.22
C ALA A 604 36.70 15.98 9.49
N GLU A 605 37.83 16.61 9.85
CA GLU A 605 37.89 18.06 10.04
C GLU A 605 37.90 18.84 8.72
N GLU A 606 38.60 18.34 7.69
CA GLU A 606 38.54 18.92 6.34
C GLU A 606 37.08 18.95 5.84
N ILE A 607 36.36 17.84 5.99
CA ILE A 607 34.93 17.75 5.62
C ILE A 607 34.10 18.74 6.43
N ALA A 608 34.31 18.84 7.74
CA ALA A 608 33.59 19.78 8.59
C ALA A 608 33.79 21.24 8.17
N SER A 609 34.96 21.59 7.63
CA SER A 609 35.23 22.95 7.12
C SER A 609 34.52 23.28 5.80
N ARG A 610 34.02 22.28 5.08
CA ARG A 610 33.28 22.44 3.82
C ARG A 610 31.76 22.54 4.00
N ILE A 611 31.24 22.29 5.21
CA ILE A 611 29.80 22.32 5.50
C ILE A 611 29.31 23.77 5.46
N PRO A 612 28.36 24.13 4.55
CA PRO A 612 27.94 25.52 4.38
C PRO A 612 27.03 26.03 5.52
N ILE A 613 26.24 25.16 6.15
CA ILE A 613 25.41 25.57 7.29
C ILE A 613 26.23 25.51 8.58
N GLU A 614 26.48 26.67 9.18
CA GLU A 614 27.37 26.82 10.33
C GLU A 614 26.97 25.95 11.54
N SER A 615 25.68 25.88 11.87
CA SER A 615 25.17 25.06 12.98
C SER A 615 25.44 23.56 12.76
N VAL A 616 25.30 23.08 11.53
CA VAL A 616 25.65 21.70 11.15
C VAL A 616 27.18 21.50 11.25
N ALA A 617 27.98 22.44 10.72
CA ALA A 617 29.43 22.38 10.78
C ALA A 617 29.96 22.30 12.22
N LYS A 618 29.44 23.14 13.12
CA LYS A 618 29.76 23.12 14.56
C LYS A 618 29.35 21.80 15.21
N THR A 619 28.16 21.28 14.89
CA THR A 619 27.70 19.96 15.39
C THR A 619 28.66 18.85 14.97
N VAL A 620 29.07 18.83 13.69
CA VAL A 620 30.03 17.84 13.18
C VAL A 620 31.39 17.95 13.88
N ARG A 621 31.89 19.16 14.14
CA ARG A 621 33.13 19.36 14.91
C ARG A 621 33.02 18.85 16.35
N MET A 622 31.88 19.05 17.01
CA MET A 622 31.64 18.46 18.35
C MET A 622 31.69 16.93 18.30
N LEU A 623 31.08 16.31 17.29
CA LEU A 623 31.15 14.86 17.09
C LEU A 623 32.57 14.38 16.77
N ASN A 624 33.32 15.11 15.96
CA ASN A 624 34.73 14.83 15.67
C ASN A 624 35.57 14.86 16.95
N ALA A 625 35.34 15.85 17.84
CA ALA A 625 36.06 15.97 19.10
C ALA A 625 35.72 14.83 20.08
N LEU A 626 34.46 14.37 20.13
CA LEU A 626 34.05 13.21 20.92
C LEU A 626 34.80 11.94 20.50
N ASP A 627 34.86 11.66 19.20
CA ASP A 627 35.54 10.47 18.67
C ASP A 627 37.06 10.52 18.88
N GLN A 628 37.65 11.72 18.80
CA GLN A 628 39.07 11.94 19.07
C GLN A 628 39.42 12.06 20.56
N ARG A 629 38.42 12.05 21.46
CA ARG A 629 38.56 12.32 22.90
C ARG A 629 39.22 13.68 23.20
N GLN A 630 38.98 14.67 22.35
CA GLN A 630 39.43 16.07 22.50
C GLN A 630 38.34 16.93 23.19
N THR A 631 37.72 16.38 24.22
CA THR A 631 36.53 16.96 24.85
C THR A 631 36.82 18.26 25.60
N LYS A 632 38.03 18.42 26.17
CA LYS A 632 38.47 19.69 26.80
C LYS A 632 38.50 20.87 25.83
N ASP A 633 39.11 20.69 24.67
CA ASP A 633 39.20 21.73 23.65
C ASP A 633 37.80 22.07 23.12
N ALA A 634 36.95 21.05 22.93
CA ALA A 634 35.58 21.26 22.53
C ALA A 634 34.74 22.02 23.57
N VAL A 635 34.96 21.80 24.88
CA VAL A 635 34.33 22.64 25.93
C VAL A 635 34.81 24.09 25.81
N ALA A 636 36.10 24.33 25.55
CA ALA A 636 36.62 25.68 25.39
C ALA A 636 36.05 26.39 24.14
N THR A 637 35.82 25.65 23.05
CA THR A 637 35.29 26.22 21.80
C THR A 637 33.77 26.38 21.81
N PHE A 638 33.02 25.39 22.28
CA PHE A 638 31.56 25.31 22.10
C PHE A 638 30.77 25.41 23.41
N GLY A 639 31.45 25.40 24.56
CA GLY A 639 30.81 25.30 25.87
C GLY A 639 29.91 26.49 26.25
N THR A 640 30.05 27.62 25.56
CA THR A 640 29.24 28.84 25.74
C THR A 640 28.36 29.17 24.53
N GLU A 641 28.33 28.31 23.51
CA GLU A 641 27.53 28.52 22.31
C GLU A 641 26.03 28.55 22.66
N ASP A 642 25.30 29.54 22.15
CA ASP A 642 23.85 29.61 22.33
C ASP A 642 23.12 28.74 21.30
N ILE A 643 23.06 27.43 21.57
CA ILE A 643 22.33 26.46 20.72
C ILE A 643 20.83 26.79 20.70
N GLY A 644 20.29 27.48 21.72
CA GLY A 644 18.90 27.91 21.74
C GLY A 644 18.58 28.89 20.62
N ALA A 645 19.55 29.65 20.11
CA ALA A 645 19.38 30.57 18.99
C ALA A 645 19.52 29.92 17.60
N TRP A 646 19.90 28.64 17.53
CA TRP A 646 20.05 27.92 16.25
C TRP A 646 18.68 27.52 15.67
N PRO A 647 18.60 27.17 14.37
CA PRO A 647 17.36 26.66 13.80
C PRO A 647 16.83 25.44 14.56
N PHE A 648 15.53 25.41 14.88
CA PHE A 648 14.95 24.36 15.73
C PHE A 648 15.31 22.95 15.26
N TRP A 649 15.39 22.75 13.94
CA TRP A 649 15.67 21.45 13.34
C TRP A 649 17.08 20.93 13.60
N GLN A 650 18.02 21.78 14.06
CA GLN A 650 19.40 21.41 14.35
C GLN A 650 19.70 21.31 15.86
N ARG A 651 18.88 21.92 16.72
CA ARG A 651 19.16 22.06 18.16
C ARG A 651 19.36 20.72 18.86
N GLY A 652 18.49 19.75 18.58
CA GLY A 652 18.54 18.42 19.21
C GLY A 652 19.87 17.72 19.01
N ALA A 653 20.37 17.69 17.77
CA ALA A 653 21.66 17.07 17.43
C ALA A 653 22.84 17.80 18.12
N ALA A 654 22.81 19.13 18.13
CA ALA A 654 23.86 19.95 18.72
C ALA A 654 23.94 19.80 20.25
N TRP A 655 22.80 19.93 20.93
CA TRP A 655 22.71 19.71 22.38
C TRP A 655 23.10 18.28 22.74
N PHE A 656 22.71 17.27 21.95
CA PHE A 656 23.12 15.91 22.24
C PHE A 656 24.64 15.73 22.14
N ALA A 657 25.27 16.28 21.11
CA ALA A 657 26.72 16.24 20.96
C ALA A 657 27.43 16.96 22.12
N ARG A 658 27.01 18.17 22.46
CA ARG A 658 27.65 18.96 23.53
C ARG A 658 27.39 18.42 24.93
N GLY A 659 26.18 17.92 25.20
CA GLY A 659 25.85 17.24 26.45
C GLY A 659 26.73 16.02 26.70
N ARG A 660 27.05 15.25 25.65
CA ARG A 660 28.01 14.14 25.74
C ARG A 660 29.44 14.62 26.00
N ILE A 661 29.85 15.77 25.46
CA ILE A 661 31.15 16.39 25.73
C ILE A 661 31.24 16.79 27.21
N PHE A 662 30.24 17.50 27.74
CA PHE A 662 30.19 17.86 29.16
C PHE A 662 30.18 16.63 30.06
N SER A 663 29.41 15.60 29.69
CA SER A 663 29.36 14.35 30.44
C SER A 663 30.72 13.64 30.46
N ALA A 664 31.50 13.71 29.37
CA ALA A 664 32.83 13.11 29.28
C ALA A 664 33.87 13.85 30.15
N GLU A 665 33.74 15.17 30.31
CA GLU A 665 34.57 16.00 31.20
C GLU A 665 34.10 16.00 32.66
N GLY A 666 33.02 15.28 32.99
CA GLY A 666 32.48 15.19 34.34
C GLY A 666 31.64 16.39 34.78
N ASP A 667 31.26 17.28 33.86
CA ASP A 667 30.36 18.40 34.14
C ASP A 667 28.89 17.94 34.08
N GLY A 668 28.46 17.27 35.13
CA GLY A 668 27.12 16.68 35.25
C GLY A 668 25.98 17.67 35.03
N PRO A 669 25.97 18.87 35.67
CA PRO A 669 24.87 19.82 35.52
C PRO A 669 24.71 20.38 34.10
N ARG A 670 25.81 20.77 33.43
CA ARG A 670 25.71 21.25 32.04
C ARG A 670 25.33 20.14 31.07
N ALA A 671 25.85 18.93 31.29
CA ALA A 671 25.44 17.75 30.53
C ALA A 671 23.93 17.47 30.67
N GLU A 672 23.40 17.50 31.90
CA GLU A 672 21.98 17.26 32.16
C GLU A 672 21.09 18.27 31.44
N SER A 673 21.46 19.55 31.49
CA SER A 673 20.76 20.64 30.81
C SER A 673 20.70 20.39 29.29
N ASP A 674 21.85 20.19 28.65
CA ASP A 674 21.90 19.95 27.21
C ASP A 674 21.17 18.66 26.80
N LEU A 675 21.39 17.54 27.49
CA LEU A 675 20.75 16.27 27.14
C LEU A 675 19.23 16.32 27.32
N THR A 676 18.73 17.01 28.35
CA THR A 676 17.29 17.19 28.54
C THR A 676 16.69 18.08 27.44
N ASN A 677 17.35 19.19 27.09
CA ASN A 677 16.93 20.04 25.97
C ASN A 677 16.93 19.27 24.64
N ALA A 678 17.92 18.42 24.39
CA ALA A 678 17.97 17.58 23.19
C ALA A 678 16.75 16.66 23.07
N LEU A 679 16.20 16.18 24.20
CA LEU A 679 15.13 15.18 24.22
C LEU A 679 13.81 15.74 23.66
N GLU A 680 13.66 17.06 23.66
CA GLU A 680 12.50 17.75 23.12
C GLU A 680 12.52 17.85 21.58
N PHE A 681 13.70 17.71 20.97
CA PHE A 681 13.91 17.86 19.52
C PHE A 681 14.44 16.58 18.87
N VAL A 682 14.47 15.46 19.59
CA VAL A 682 14.89 14.16 19.08
C VAL A 682 13.74 13.16 19.18
N ASN A 683 13.10 12.90 18.04
CA ASN A 683 11.99 11.96 17.92
C ASN A 683 12.34 10.69 17.14
N GLU A 684 13.51 10.62 16.50
CA GLU A 684 13.99 9.37 15.88
C GLU A 684 14.19 8.31 16.97
N PRO A 685 13.50 7.15 16.92
CA PRO A 685 13.45 6.22 18.04
C PRO A 685 14.81 5.71 18.51
N ARG A 686 15.74 5.44 17.59
CA ARG A 686 17.07 4.92 17.95
C ARG A 686 17.93 5.99 18.62
N LEU A 687 17.96 7.20 18.06
CA LEU A 687 18.70 8.32 18.61
C LEU A 687 18.11 8.77 19.95
N ARG A 688 16.78 8.74 20.10
CA ARG A 688 16.10 9.01 21.36
C ARG A 688 16.51 8.02 22.45
N LEU A 689 16.62 6.74 22.10
CA LEU A 689 17.09 5.70 23.02
C LEU A 689 18.56 5.93 23.43
N GLU A 690 19.43 6.35 22.51
CA GLU A 690 20.83 6.71 22.80
C GLU A 690 20.93 7.93 23.72
N LEU A 691 20.07 8.93 23.51
CA LEU A 691 19.99 10.13 24.33
C LEU A 691 19.50 9.81 25.75
N GLN A 692 18.45 9.00 25.89
CA GLN A 692 17.96 8.56 27.20
C GLN A 692 19.04 7.77 27.98
N LEU A 693 19.81 6.93 27.28
CA LEU A 693 20.95 6.24 27.88
C LEU A 693 22.00 7.23 28.39
N ALA A 694 22.32 8.27 27.61
CA ALA A 694 23.27 9.30 28.00
C ALA A 694 22.80 10.08 29.25
N ILE A 695 21.51 10.43 29.34
CA ILE A 695 20.91 11.06 30.53
C ILE A 695 21.07 10.15 31.75
N ALA A 696 20.68 8.88 31.63
CA ALA A 696 20.77 7.93 32.73
C ALA A 696 22.22 7.74 33.22
N GLN A 697 23.17 7.64 32.30
CA GLN A 697 24.59 7.53 32.62
C GLN A 697 25.16 8.80 33.24
N ASN A 698 24.74 9.99 32.79
CA ASN A 698 25.16 11.26 33.37
C ASN A 698 24.67 11.39 34.82
N ARG A 699 23.40 11.07 35.08
CA ARG A 699 22.82 11.04 36.42
C ARG A 699 23.56 10.10 37.35
N GLU A 700 23.85 8.88 36.88
CA GLU A 700 24.56 7.87 37.66
C GLU A 700 26.02 8.30 37.96
N ARG A 701 26.76 8.68 36.92
CA ARG A 701 28.23 8.82 37.02
C ARG A 701 28.68 10.20 37.45
N ASN A 702 28.04 11.26 36.97
CA ASN A 702 28.50 12.63 37.17
C ASN A 702 27.70 13.35 38.25
N LEU A 703 26.37 13.22 38.25
CA LEU A 703 25.51 13.81 39.29
C LEU A 703 25.46 12.98 40.57
N LYS A 704 25.86 11.70 40.52
CA LYS A 704 25.76 10.75 41.63
C LYS A 704 24.33 10.58 42.14
N ASP A 705 23.34 10.76 41.27
CA ASP A 705 21.92 10.60 41.56
C ASP A 705 21.45 9.20 41.11
N ALA A 706 21.61 8.22 41.99
CA ALA A 706 21.18 6.84 41.74
C ALA A 706 19.65 6.72 41.55
N THR A 707 18.86 7.57 42.21
CA THR A 707 17.39 7.51 42.14
C THR A 707 16.91 8.04 40.79
N GLY A 708 17.41 9.20 40.35
CA GLY A 708 17.09 9.78 39.06
C GLY A 708 17.65 8.97 37.88
N ALA A 709 18.82 8.34 38.05
CA ALA A 709 19.38 7.42 37.07
C ALA A 709 18.52 6.16 36.89
N LEU A 710 18.10 5.53 38.00
CA LEU A 710 17.21 4.36 37.95
C LEU A 710 15.88 4.72 37.28
N LYS A 711 15.30 5.88 37.59
CA LYS A 711 14.08 6.37 36.93
C LYS A 711 14.28 6.47 35.41
N ALA A 712 15.34 7.14 34.97
CA ALA A 712 15.65 7.30 33.54
C ALA A 712 15.88 5.96 32.83
N TYR A 713 16.62 5.03 33.44
CA TYR A 713 16.80 3.69 32.87
C TYR A 713 15.48 2.92 32.76
N ARG A 714 14.58 3.03 33.75
CA ARG A 714 13.28 2.36 33.69
C ARG A 714 12.40 2.94 32.60
N GLU A 715 12.28 4.27 32.51
CA GLU A 715 11.52 4.95 31.46
C GLU A 715 12.01 4.54 30.06
N MET A 716 13.32 4.49 29.88
CA MET A 716 13.97 4.01 28.65
C MET A 716 13.58 2.56 28.32
N VAL A 717 13.67 1.65 29.29
CA VAL A 717 13.43 0.20 29.08
C VAL A 717 11.93 -0.11 28.97
N GLU A 718 11.07 0.67 29.62
CA GLU A 718 9.61 0.59 29.53
C GLU A 718 9.07 1.17 28.22
N SER A 719 9.83 2.01 27.51
CA SER A 719 9.44 2.54 26.20
C SER A 719 9.30 1.44 25.13
N THR A 720 8.22 1.52 24.34
CA THR A 720 7.92 0.55 23.28
C THR A 720 8.74 0.83 22.01
N GLY A 721 9.41 -0.17 21.44
CA GLY A 721 9.78 -0.14 20.01
C GLY A 721 11.21 -0.50 19.60
N GLN A 722 12.17 -0.70 20.53
CA GLN A 722 13.58 -1.02 20.18
C GLN A 722 14.28 -1.95 21.21
N ASN A 723 13.63 -3.03 21.63
CA ASN A 723 14.10 -3.93 22.71
C ASN A 723 15.27 -4.89 22.34
N GLY A 724 15.83 -4.79 21.13
CA GLY A 724 16.91 -5.66 20.64
C GLY A 724 18.25 -4.98 20.41
N SER A 725 18.39 -3.69 20.74
CA SER A 725 19.60 -2.92 20.47
C SER A 725 20.62 -3.01 21.62
N SER A 726 21.91 -2.80 21.31
CA SER A 726 22.98 -2.68 22.33
C SER A 726 22.70 -1.55 23.34
N THR A 727 22.07 -0.48 22.88
CA THR A 727 21.68 0.66 23.70
C THR A 727 20.61 0.25 24.70
N TYR A 728 19.55 -0.45 24.25
CA TYR A 728 18.53 -1.01 25.12
C TYR A 728 19.14 -1.98 26.15
N PHE A 729 20.00 -2.90 25.72
CA PHE A 729 20.68 -3.84 26.60
C PHE A 729 21.50 -3.15 27.70
N SER A 730 22.21 -2.07 27.35
CA SER A 730 22.94 -1.25 28.32
C SER A 730 21.99 -0.60 29.35
N GLY A 731 20.82 -0.16 28.92
CA GLY A 731 19.80 0.41 29.81
C GLY A 731 19.24 -0.62 30.80
N VAL A 732 18.94 -1.83 30.32
CA VAL A 732 18.46 -2.95 31.16
C VAL A 732 19.49 -3.30 32.24
N LEU A 733 20.76 -3.47 31.85
CA LEU A 733 21.84 -3.78 32.79
C LEU A 733 22.09 -2.63 33.80
N GLY A 734 21.94 -1.38 33.37
CA GLY A 734 22.01 -0.20 34.24
C GLY A 734 20.91 -0.20 35.31
N ALA A 735 19.64 -0.38 34.91
CA ALA A 735 18.52 -0.48 35.84
C ALA A 735 18.69 -1.66 36.82
N ALA A 736 19.03 -2.84 36.32
CA ALA A 736 19.22 -4.03 37.14
C ALA A 736 20.31 -3.84 38.20
N ARG A 737 21.44 -3.20 37.83
CA ARG A 737 22.53 -2.90 38.77
C ARG A 737 22.05 -1.98 39.90
N LEU A 738 21.37 -0.88 39.59
CA LEU A 738 20.88 0.07 40.61
C LEU A 738 19.77 -0.52 41.49
N LEU A 739 18.91 -1.38 40.93
CA LEU A 739 17.90 -2.12 41.71
C LEU A 739 18.55 -3.09 42.69
N ARG A 740 19.58 -3.82 42.25
CA ARG A 740 20.39 -4.70 43.10
C ARG A 740 21.05 -3.92 44.24
N GLU A 741 21.68 -2.78 43.94
CA GLU A 741 22.36 -1.94 44.94
C GLU A 741 21.39 -1.30 45.94
N SER A 742 20.13 -1.07 45.54
CA SER A 742 19.06 -0.59 46.42
C SER A 742 18.31 -1.71 47.15
N GLY A 743 18.74 -2.96 47.04
CA GLY A 743 18.13 -4.12 47.72
C GLY A 743 16.81 -4.61 47.12
N LYS A 744 16.41 -4.11 45.94
CA LYS A 744 15.18 -4.49 45.23
C LYS A 744 15.45 -5.68 44.30
N PHE A 745 15.76 -6.84 44.88
CA PHE A 745 16.27 -7.98 44.13
C PHE A 745 15.26 -8.60 43.15
N ASP A 746 13.98 -8.69 43.54
CA ASP A 746 12.94 -9.26 42.65
C ASP A 746 12.72 -8.37 41.42
N ASP A 747 12.68 -7.04 41.61
CA ASP A 747 12.62 -6.07 40.52
C ASP A 747 13.85 -6.16 39.61
N ALA A 748 15.04 -6.36 40.18
CA ALA A 748 16.28 -6.53 39.42
C ALA A 748 16.24 -7.81 38.55
N ILE A 749 15.79 -8.94 39.10
CA ILE A 749 15.61 -10.18 38.34
C ILE A 749 14.58 -10.00 37.22
N ALA A 750 13.43 -9.38 37.53
CA ALA A 750 12.40 -9.11 36.53
C ALA A 750 12.94 -8.21 35.40
N THR A 751 13.76 -7.21 35.73
CA THR A 751 14.38 -6.29 34.77
C THR A 751 15.35 -7.02 33.84
N VAL A 752 16.26 -7.84 34.38
CA VAL A 752 17.16 -8.67 33.57
C VAL A 752 16.38 -9.64 32.68
N GLY A 753 15.29 -10.22 33.20
CA GLY A 753 14.41 -11.15 32.49
C GLY A 753 13.61 -10.54 31.32
N ARG A 754 13.66 -9.21 31.12
CA ARG A 754 13.06 -8.57 29.93
C ARG A 754 13.80 -8.90 28.63
N VAL A 755 15.01 -9.46 28.73
CA VAL A 755 15.81 -9.89 27.59
C VAL A 755 15.92 -11.41 27.61
N ASP A 756 15.50 -12.03 26.52
CA ASP A 756 15.61 -13.46 26.31
C ASP A 756 17.07 -13.84 26.05
N THR A 757 17.76 -14.32 27.08
CA THR A 757 19.18 -14.68 27.00
C THR A 757 19.44 -15.82 26.03
N GLU A 758 18.47 -16.70 25.74
CA GLU A 758 18.62 -17.81 24.79
C GLU A 758 18.85 -17.32 23.35
N LYS A 759 18.35 -16.12 23.04
CA LYS A 759 18.56 -15.47 21.73
C LYS A 759 19.85 -14.67 21.65
N LEU A 760 20.55 -14.48 22.76
CA LEU A 760 21.81 -13.75 22.81
C LEU A 760 23.02 -14.65 22.57
N ARG A 761 24.13 -14.06 22.09
CA ARG A 761 25.44 -14.72 21.95
C ARG A 761 26.56 -13.76 22.38
N GLY A 762 27.73 -14.32 22.68
CA GLY A 762 28.95 -13.58 22.97
C GLY A 762 28.83 -12.67 24.19
N THR A 763 29.35 -11.45 24.08
CA THR A 763 29.41 -10.43 25.14
C THR A 763 28.05 -10.21 25.82
N TRP A 764 26.96 -10.01 25.06
CA TRP A 764 25.65 -9.70 25.63
C TRP A 764 25.06 -10.88 26.41
N ARG A 765 25.22 -12.13 25.93
CA ARG A 765 24.80 -13.31 26.68
C ARG A 765 25.54 -13.41 28.01
N GLY A 766 26.86 -13.25 27.98
CA GLY A 766 27.70 -13.26 29.18
C GLY A 766 27.30 -12.20 30.20
N GLN A 767 27.09 -10.95 29.76
CA GLN A 767 26.72 -9.84 30.66
C GLN A 767 25.36 -10.06 31.34
N PHE A 768 24.34 -10.54 30.62
CA PHE A 768 23.02 -10.77 31.20
C PHE A 768 23.01 -11.95 32.18
N LEU A 769 23.69 -13.04 31.85
CA LEU A 769 23.80 -14.19 32.75
C LEU A 769 24.57 -13.81 34.03
N LEU A 770 25.67 -13.06 33.90
CA LEU A 770 26.42 -12.53 35.04
C LEU A 770 25.55 -11.63 35.91
N ALA A 771 24.85 -10.66 35.32
CA ALA A 771 23.96 -9.76 36.06
C ALA A 771 22.89 -10.55 36.83
N ALA A 772 22.28 -11.57 36.21
CA ALA A 772 21.30 -12.42 36.89
C ALA A 772 21.93 -13.21 38.05
N ALA A 773 23.14 -13.73 37.90
CA ALA A 773 23.85 -14.44 38.96
C ALA A 773 24.25 -13.51 40.13
N GLU A 774 24.73 -12.30 39.81
CA GLU A 774 25.10 -11.28 40.79
C GLU A 774 23.91 -10.80 41.62
N VAL A 775 22.74 -10.66 41.00
CA VAL A 775 21.50 -10.30 41.72
C VAL A 775 21.10 -11.42 42.70
N ARG A 776 21.19 -12.69 42.30
CA ARG A 776 20.91 -13.83 43.19
C ARG A 776 21.90 -13.90 44.35
N ALA A 777 23.18 -13.66 44.08
CA ALA A 777 24.22 -13.61 45.11
C ALA A 777 23.92 -12.51 46.13
N ALA A 778 23.60 -11.29 45.65
CA ALA A 778 23.26 -10.15 46.50
C ALA A 778 21.95 -10.36 47.30
N ALA A 779 21.00 -11.12 46.76
CA ALA A 779 19.76 -11.51 47.43
C ALA A 779 19.93 -12.59 48.51
N GLY A 780 21.15 -13.07 48.76
CA GLY A 780 21.42 -14.15 49.72
C GLY A 780 21.06 -15.55 49.20
N LYS A 781 20.71 -15.70 47.91
CA LYS A 781 20.36 -16.98 47.28
C LYS A 781 21.62 -17.71 46.81
N LYS A 782 22.47 -18.09 47.77
CA LYS A 782 23.84 -18.61 47.54
C LYS A 782 23.87 -19.83 46.61
N GLU A 783 22.99 -20.81 46.81
CA GLU A 783 22.94 -22.02 45.98
C GLU A 783 22.55 -21.71 44.53
N GLU A 784 21.54 -20.85 44.33
CA GLU A 784 21.11 -20.44 43.00
C GLU A 784 22.18 -19.62 42.27
N ALA A 785 22.91 -18.76 42.99
CA ALA A 785 24.01 -17.99 42.44
C ALA A 785 25.18 -18.88 42.01
N ILE A 786 25.55 -19.86 42.84
CA ILE A 786 26.59 -20.86 42.52
C ILE A 786 26.22 -21.63 41.24
N ALA A 787 24.98 -22.13 41.17
CA ALA A 787 24.49 -22.85 40.00
C ALA A 787 24.52 -21.96 38.74
N ALA A 788 24.12 -20.69 38.86
CA ALA A 788 24.15 -19.74 37.75
C ALA A 788 25.59 -19.46 37.27
N TYR A 789 26.55 -19.25 38.16
CA TYR A 789 27.96 -19.05 37.76
C TYR A 789 28.56 -20.31 37.11
N GLN A 790 28.25 -21.50 37.62
CA GLN A 790 28.67 -22.76 37.00
C GLN A 790 28.08 -22.94 35.59
N ALA A 791 26.80 -22.58 35.41
CA ALA A 791 26.16 -22.59 34.10
C ALA A 791 26.87 -21.67 33.11
N ILE A 792 27.31 -20.48 33.54
CA ILE A 792 28.09 -19.55 32.69
C ILE A 792 29.43 -20.16 32.27
N LEU A 793 30.13 -20.86 33.16
CA LEU A 793 31.41 -21.52 32.85
C LEU A 793 31.24 -22.64 31.80
N ALA A 794 30.12 -23.37 31.87
CA ALA A 794 29.79 -24.46 30.97
C ALA A 794 29.17 -24.00 29.63
N ASP A 795 28.88 -22.71 29.46
CA ASP A 795 28.19 -22.17 28.30
C ASP A 795 29.17 -21.81 27.17
N ASP A 796 29.17 -22.58 26.07
CA ASP A 796 30.04 -22.36 24.92
C ASP A 796 29.73 -21.10 24.11
N LEU A 797 28.56 -20.48 24.33
CA LEU A 797 28.16 -19.24 23.67
C LEU A 797 28.60 -17.99 24.43
N VAL A 798 29.19 -18.15 25.62
CA VAL A 798 29.70 -17.06 26.46
C VAL A 798 31.20 -16.86 26.22
N GLU A 799 31.60 -15.59 26.04
CA GLU A 799 33.01 -15.23 25.87
C GLU A 799 33.84 -15.44 27.15
N GLU A 800 35.12 -15.78 26.97
CA GLU A 800 36.07 -16.08 28.04
C GLU A 800 36.19 -14.99 29.12
N ILE A 801 36.03 -13.72 28.75
CA ILE A 801 36.08 -12.61 29.71
C ILE A 801 34.98 -12.73 30.79
N HIS A 802 33.79 -13.18 30.38
CA HIS A 802 32.65 -13.36 31.28
C HIS A 802 32.74 -14.66 32.08
N LYS A 803 33.33 -15.71 31.48
CA LYS A 803 33.67 -16.95 32.22
C LYS A 803 34.67 -16.68 33.34
N LYS A 804 35.72 -15.89 33.07
CA LYS A 804 36.69 -15.48 34.11
C LYS A 804 36.03 -14.69 35.24
N ALA A 805 35.12 -13.77 34.91
CA ALA A 805 34.35 -13.03 35.91
C ALA A 805 33.48 -13.96 36.77
N ALA A 806 32.79 -14.93 36.14
CA ALA A 806 31.99 -15.92 36.84
C ALA A 806 32.83 -16.81 37.76
N ALA A 807 34.01 -17.27 37.31
CA ALA A 807 34.92 -18.07 38.12
C ALA A 807 35.41 -17.30 39.36
N ALA A 808 35.79 -16.03 39.18
CA ALA A 808 36.22 -15.18 40.30
C ALA A 808 35.08 -14.95 41.32
N ALA A 809 33.87 -14.68 40.85
CA ALA A 809 32.70 -14.52 41.72
C ALA A 809 32.33 -15.82 42.45
N LEU A 810 32.48 -16.97 41.79
CA LEU A 810 32.24 -18.28 42.38
C LEU A 810 33.23 -18.61 43.51
N GLU A 811 34.51 -18.25 43.36
CA GLU A 811 35.51 -18.42 44.42
C GLU A 811 35.22 -17.54 45.65
N LEU A 812 34.69 -16.33 45.46
CA LEU A 812 34.29 -15.45 46.57
C LEU A 812 33.05 -15.96 47.32
N LEU A 813 32.22 -16.78 46.68
CA LEU A 813 31.02 -17.35 47.28
C LEU A 813 31.27 -18.68 47.98
N LYS A 814 32.36 -19.40 47.68
CA LYS A 814 32.74 -20.62 48.40
C LYS A 814 33.20 -20.26 49.80
#